data_AF-C0QRC2-F1
#
_entry.id   AF-C0QRC2-F1
#
_cell.length_a   1.000
_cell.length_b   1.000
_cell.length_c   1.000
_cell.angle_alpha   90.00
_cell.angle_beta   90.00
_cell.angle_gamma   90.00
#
_symmetry.space_group_name_H-M   'P 1'
#
loop_
_entity.id
_entity.type
_entity.pdbx_description
1 polymer ?
#
loop_
_entity_poly.entity_id
_entity_poly.type
_entity_poly.pdbx_seq_one_letter_code
_entity_poly.pdbx_strand_id
1 'polypeptide(L)'
;MKRRYLITALVSVATLASIGILSEYSIDFETFEDYNEAKKYIEKLPPVFKDNLDLVKQEDGKYSLRYSVFKENIPKGSLPLGLKVASAQSESQVFQAKEEYLYSLQLASFKREENARKFLEKLPPEIKENTFIYKTNSGYYTVRYGLFDSYKLIKEVQKTFPYESILVKSLISKVSDYLKKEEKKEEKLAEKQPEEKKSEEKVEAAVPVVPPPVSEKPSVTPPAVAKTEGEIEKVPEAAPEKPVVEEEKLIEEIQQIPEEKEKVQQPELVSEKELEDTSSLDITEFEEEEELTLFEEEKVEIPLYKKILGGLLFIPAYMWTHKQRGFWGKIEFTYKKENYKDQYRKTTRDSFKQYYELNYDGYVYSPRLATYRLGVSFMKEDSTLKTDEYKSDSTSKLWGYNIDISLLKSSPFPVNIFAKRTQSPLWYTYYDRTSYVERKTDSYGIFGSFNFVKSRISYGYKNTKANSVGIDFEEYRKTKEYMVSYGKTNTNSSINITLQKNIDDYTQKYLTINSFRDVYQDINNIKFDYNLRPSKTANLRAYARYYSNSYTDLKDYTGNINFNWMPSEKLYSSVSLNLSRNESIYSDITYLTFNENISYTINENWNLTHNLLLFVSRGSDADINLLNTGANLNYSKQVSETLNIFGGVGVTGQIETNRIERYGGTLSLNGGLSKKFSFLDSQFLISGSGSKYRSSKDDRNDTYSITERLTSQLSKNMKFDHYTTYYYQDSRYYVKDKEFTTTSYENIETSNAIRYHSKLGWKGVFGSGIGFKYYKGKNRKERFYPFGNLNLTYKFTKRLLYKFSIDVYRDTYYNKNYAVAKTGIDYRIRSLYFNWDLQYFYEDSDYYGKRRNYVTYFKVYRPF
;
A
#
# COMPACT_ATOMS: atom_id res chain seq x y z
N MET A 1 1.62 -44.96 -9.99
CA MET A 1 2.33 -44.15 -8.98
C MET A 1 3.71 -43.57 -9.41
N LYS A 2 4.23 -43.82 -10.63
CA LYS A 2 5.63 -43.46 -11.01
C LYS A 2 5.85 -42.21 -11.88
N ARG A 3 4.81 -41.47 -12.34
CA ARG A 3 4.98 -40.20 -13.11
C ARG A 3 4.96 -38.91 -12.27
N ARG A 4 4.34 -38.91 -11.08
CA ARG A 4 4.22 -37.73 -10.20
C ARG A 4 5.54 -37.36 -9.46
N TYR A 5 6.43 -38.33 -9.28
CA TYR A 5 7.76 -38.09 -8.69
C TYR A 5 8.77 -37.54 -9.70
N LEU A 6 8.59 -37.78 -11.00
CA LEU A 6 9.52 -37.32 -12.04
C LEU A 6 9.46 -35.79 -12.22
N ILE A 7 8.28 -35.17 -12.13
CA ILE A 7 8.12 -33.70 -12.25
C ILE A 7 8.67 -33.02 -11.00
N THR A 8 8.40 -33.56 -9.81
CA THR A 8 8.94 -33.03 -8.54
C THR A 8 10.46 -33.20 -8.48
N ALA A 9 11.00 -34.33 -8.97
CA ALA A 9 12.44 -34.55 -9.11
C ALA A 9 13.08 -33.64 -10.17
N LEU A 10 12.44 -33.42 -11.32
CA LEU A 10 12.93 -32.49 -12.36
C LEU A 10 12.94 -31.04 -11.88
N VAL A 11 11.93 -30.61 -11.13
CA VAL A 11 11.90 -29.28 -10.50
C VAL A 11 12.96 -29.20 -9.39
N SER A 12 13.14 -30.24 -8.57
CA SER A 12 14.17 -30.27 -7.52
C SER A 12 15.59 -30.29 -8.12
N VAL A 13 15.81 -31.02 -9.22
CA VAL A 13 17.08 -31.10 -9.95
C VAL A 13 17.35 -29.81 -10.72
N ALA A 14 16.35 -29.15 -11.31
CA ALA A 14 16.53 -27.83 -11.92
C ALA A 14 16.84 -26.75 -10.86
N THR A 15 16.23 -26.85 -9.67
CA THR A 15 16.51 -25.92 -8.56
C THR A 15 17.90 -26.18 -7.94
N LEU A 16 18.32 -27.44 -7.81
CA LEU A 16 19.67 -27.81 -7.35
C LEU A 16 20.75 -27.57 -8.40
N ALA A 17 20.47 -27.75 -9.69
CA ALA A 17 21.37 -27.38 -10.79
C ALA A 17 21.53 -25.85 -10.88
N SER A 18 20.49 -25.07 -10.56
CA SER A 18 20.58 -23.61 -10.47
C SER A 18 21.36 -23.12 -9.23
N ILE A 19 21.40 -23.93 -8.16
CA ILE A 19 22.26 -23.69 -6.98
C ILE A 19 23.71 -24.15 -7.26
N GLY A 20 23.90 -25.12 -8.16
CA GLY A 20 25.20 -25.65 -8.60
C GLY A 20 25.93 -24.82 -9.64
N ILE A 21 25.28 -23.83 -10.29
CA ILE A 21 25.95 -22.84 -11.13
C ILE A 21 26.38 -21.67 -10.25
N LEU A 22 27.37 -21.92 -9.38
CA LEU A 22 28.27 -20.86 -8.96
C LEU A 22 29.05 -20.47 -10.22
N SER A 23 28.80 -19.27 -10.75
CA SER A 23 29.64 -18.73 -11.81
C SER A 23 31.07 -18.63 -11.26
N GLU A 24 31.98 -19.39 -11.86
CA GLU A 24 33.42 -19.21 -11.66
C GLU A 24 33.78 -17.80 -12.13
N TYR A 25 33.91 -16.88 -11.18
CA TYR A 25 34.50 -15.58 -11.45
C TYR A 25 35.99 -15.79 -11.61
N SER A 26 36.45 -15.63 -12.84
CA SER A 26 37.85 -15.60 -13.17
C SER A 26 38.21 -14.21 -13.68
N ILE A 27 39.40 -13.73 -13.29
CA ILE A 27 39.92 -12.43 -13.71
C ILE A 27 41.20 -12.70 -14.48
N ASP A 28 41.26 -12.26 -15.73
CA ASP A 28 42.49 -12.26 -16.50
C ASP A 28 43.39 -11.14 -15.96
N PHE A 29 44.55 -11.50 -15.40
CA PHE A 29 45.43 -10.57 -14.71
C PHE A 29 46.57 -10.06 -15.62
N GLU A 30 47.08 -10.90 -16.52
CA GLU A 30 48.16 -10.54 -17.43
C GLU A 30 48.13 -11.43 -18.68
N THR A 31 48.52 -10.88 -19.85
CA THR A 31 48.59 -11.60 -21.13
C THR A 31 50.02 -11.64 -21.65
N PHE A 32 50.40 -12.77 -22.24
CA PHE A 32 51.73 -13.06 -22.76
C PHE A 32 51.65 -13.51 -24.20
N GLU A 33 52.59 -13.07 -25.05
CA GLU A 33 52.68 -13.53 -26.44
C GLU A 33 53.22 -14.98 -26.50
N ASP A 34 54.05 -15.38 -25.54
CA ASP A 34 54.71 -16.70 -25.49
C ASP A 34 54.37 -17.49 -24.22
N TYR A 35 54.13 -18.80 -24.39
CA TYR A 35 53.80 -19.72 -23.29
C TYR A 35 54.91 -19.83 -22.24
N ASN A 36 56.18 -19.85 -22.66
CA ASN A 36 57.31 -20.01 -21.73
C ASN A 36 57.53 -18.74 -20.92
N GLU A 37 57.23 -17.58 -21.48
CA GLU A 37 57.26 -16.31 -20.76
C GLU A 37 56.20 -16.29 -19.64
N ALA A 38 54.97 -16.71 -19.97
CA ALA A 38 53.90 -16.83 -18.99
C ALA A 38 54.23 -17.84 -17.87
N LYS A 39 54.85 -18.97 -18.22
CA LYS A 39 55.28 -19.99 -17.25
C LYS A 39 56.39 -19.47 -16.32
N LYS A 40 57.39 -18.77 -16.85
CA LYS A 40 58.43 -18.10 -16.05
C LYS A 40 57.84 -17.05 -15.11
N TYR A 41 56.78 -16.36 -15.54
CA TYR A 41 56.06 -15.41 -14.69
C TYR A 41 55.35 -16.11 -13.53
N ILE A 42 54.63 -17.22 -13.79
CA ILE A 42 53.99 -18.05 -12.74
C ILE A 42 55.02 -18.55 -11.72
N GLU A 43 56.21 -18.97 -12.18
CA GLU A 43 57.27 -19.47 -11.29
C GLU A 43 57.79 -18.41 -10.32
N LYS A 44 57.75 -17.12 -10.69
CA LYS A 44 58.16 -15.99 -9.86
C LYS A 44 57.10 -15.53 -8.86
N LEU A 45 55.84 -15.93 -9.03
CA LEU A 45 54.77 -15.55 -8.11
C LEU A 45 54.89 -16.27 -6.76
N PRO A 46 54.44 -15.65 -5.65
CA PRO A 46 54.38 -16.32 -4.35
C PRO A 46 53.52 -17.61 -4.41
N PRO A 47 53.84 -18.66 -3.64
CA PRO A 47 53.14 -19.95 -3.69
C PRO A 47 51.61 -19.85 -3.56
N VAL A 48 51.12 -18.90 -2.76
CA VAL A 48 49.68 -18.65 -2.52
C VAL A 48 48.90 -18.34 -3.80
N PHE A 49 49.57 -17.81 -4.84
CA PHE A 49 48.92 -17.49 -6.12
C PHE A 49 49.01 -18.63 -7.13
N LYS A 50 50.04 -19.48 -7.07
CA LYS A 50 50.30 -20.53 -8.07
C LYS A 50 49.17 -21.55 -8.13
N ASP A 51 48.57 -21.87 -6.98
CA ASP A 51 47.53 -22.89 -6.88
C ASP A 51 46.17 -22.44 -7.44
N ASN A 52 46.00 -21.15 -7.75
CA ASN A 52 44.74 -20.56 -8.20
C ASN A 52 44.85 -19.84 -9.56
N LEU A 53 45.95 -20.06 -10.29
CA LEU A 53 46.21 -19.44 -11.59
C LEU A 53 46.16 -20.49 -12.70
N ASP A 54 45.24 -20.28 -13.64
CA ASP A 54 45.14 -21.06 -14.86
C ASP A 54 45.77 -20.29 -16.02
N LEU A 55 46.57 -20.96 -16.84
CA LEU A 55 47.07 -20.38 -18.08
C LEU A 55 46.14 -20.74 -19.23
N VAL A 56 45.43 -19.76 -19.78
CA VAL A 56 44.43 -19.96 -20.84
C VAL A 56 44.95 -19.38 -22.15
N LYS A 57 44.97 -20.18 -23.22
CA LYS A 57 45.28 -19.69 -24.57
C LYS A 57 44.06 -18.96 -25.15
N GLN A 58 44.24 -17.70 -25.54
CA GLN A 58 43.22 -16.86 -26.16
C GLN A 58 43.13 -17.14 -27.67
N GLU A 59 42.00 -16.74 -28.27
CA GLU A 59 41.74 -16.96 -29.70
C GLU A 59 42.74 -16.26 -30.63
N ASP A 60 43.40 -15.19 -30.16
CA ASP A 60 44.44 -14.46 -30.88
C ASP A 60 45.85 -15.11 -30.78
N GLY A 61 45.96 -16.26 -30.11
CA GLY A 61 47.20 -16.99 -29.93
C GLY A 61 48.00 -16.62 -28.68
N LYS A 62 47.59 -15.58 -27.93
CA LYS A 62 48.22 -15.16 -26.68
C LYS A 62 47.82 -16.06 -25.52
N TYR A 63 48.53 -15.96 -24.40
CA TYR A 63 48.27 -16.70 -23.18
C TYR A 63 47.90 -15.74 -22.05
N SER A 64 46.68 -15.84 -21.51
CA SER A 64 46.26 -15.08 -20.33
C SER A 64 46.44 -15.90 -19.07
N LEU A 65 47.05 -15.30 -18.04
CA LEU A 65 46.96 -15.81 -16.67
C LEU A 65 45.60 -15.44 -16.09
N ARG A 66 44.83 -16.45 -15.74
CA ARG A 66 43.47 -16.35 -15.23
C ARG A 66 43.44 -16.77 -13.78
N TYR A 67 43.05 -15.87 -12.88
CA TYR A 67 42.94 -16.17 -11.45
C TYR A 67 41.52 -16.64 -11.11
N SER A 68 41.40 -17.88 -10.64
CA SER A 68 40.12 -18.52 -10.30
C SER A 68 39.80 -18.28 -8.82
N VAL A 69 38.82 -17.43 -8.53
CA VAL A 69 38.50 -17.01 -7.16
C VAL A 69 37.57 -18.03 -6.48
N PHE A 70 38.07 -19.22 -6.10
CA PHE A 70 37.30 -20.18 -5.29
C PHE A 70 38.15 -20.94 -4.24
N LYS A 71 38.22 -20.39 -3.02
CA LYS A 71 38.00 -21.12 -1.75
C LYS A 71 38.12 -20.17 -0.56
N GLU A 72 37.29 -20.43 0.44
CA GLU A 72 37.35 -19.84 1.77
C GLU A 72 38.78 -19.88 2.32
N ASN A 73 39.42 -18.71 2.45
CA ASN A 73 40.54 -18.34 3.34
C ASN A 73 41.48 -17.34 2.64
N ILE A 74 41.07 -16.07 2.57
CA ILE A 74 42.04 -14.98 2.43
C ILE A 74 42.36 -14.49 3.85
N PRO A 75 43.59 -14.65 4.35
CA PRO A 75 44.00 -14.02 5.60
C PRO A 75 43.84 -12.50 5.46
N LYS A 76 43.13 -11.86 6.40
CA LYS A 76 43.08 -10.40 6.47
C LYS A 76 44.50 -9.86 6.68
N GLY A 77 45.11 -9.30 5.65
CA GLY A 77 46.38 -8.56 5.79
C GLY A 77 47.34 -8.53 4.60
N SER A 78 47.12 -9.27 3.51
CA SER A 78 48.10 -9.35 2.41
C SER A 78 47.52 -8.95 1.06
N LEU A 79 47.49 -7.65 0.80
CA LEU A 79 47.54 -7.10 -0.57
C LEU A 79 48.79 -6.21 -0.64
N PRO A 80 49.74 -6.44 -1.56
CA PRO A 80 50.85 -5.52 -1.73
C PRO A 80 50.33 -4.15 -2.21
N LEU A 81 50.81 -3.09 -1.55
CA LEU A 81 50.64 -1.71 -1.99
C LEU A 81 51.17 -1.57 -3.42
N GLY A 82 50.32 -1.18 -4.37
CA GLY A 82 50.80 -0.88 -5.73
C GLY A 82 49.78 -0.78 -6.87
N LEU A 83 48.50 -1.09 -6.68
CA LEU A 83 47.51 -1.02 -7.77
C LEU A 83 46.81 0.35 -7.84
N LYS A 84 47.31 1.21 -8.74
CA LYS A 84 46.53 2.32 -9.30
C LYS A 84 45.56 1.74 -10.33
N VAL A 85 44.27 1.68 -9.98
CA VAL A 85 43.20 1.43 -10.95
C VAL A 85 42.82 2.76 -11.58
N ALA A 86 43.15 2.94 -12.86
CA ALA A 86 42.60 4.02 -13.66
C ALA A 86 41.09 3.80 -13.80
N SER A 87 40.29 4.71 -13.23
CA SER A 87 38.84 4.69 -13.35
C SER A 87 38.44 5.07 -14.77
N ALA A 88 37.99 4.09 -15.55
CA ALA A 88 37.23 4.35 -16.77
C ALA A 88 35.89 5.00 -16.38
N GLN A 89 35.69 6.22 -16.85
CA GLN A 89 34.43 6.96 -16.77
C GLN A 89 33.34 6.19 -17.52
N SER A 90 32.23 5.94 -16.83
CA SER A 90 30.97 5.51 -17.42
C SER A 90 29.84 6.08 -16.57
N GLU A 91 29.50 7.34 -16.83
CA GLU A 91 28.15 7.89 -16.65
C GLU A 91 27.19 6.98 -17.45
N SER A 92 25.97 6.60 -17.06
CA SER A 92 24.99 7.11 -16.11
C SER A 92 23.98 5.98 -15.84
N GLN A 93 23.60 5.70 -14.60
CA GLN A 93 22.29 5.09 -14.30
C GLN A 93 21.77 5.46 -12.91
N VAL A 94 20.50 5.89 -12.90
CA VAL A 94 19.69 6.29 -11.76
C VAL A 94 19.43 5.09 -10.84
N PHE A 95 20.23 5.00 -9.78
CA PHE A 95 19.79 4.45 -8.50
C PHE A 95 19.21 5.60 -7.67
N GLN A 96 18.26 5.32 -6.78
CA GLN A 96 18.06 6.17 -5.60
C GLN A 96 19.35 6.09 -4.77
N ALA A 97 20.35 6.85 -5.20
CA ALA A 97 21.58 7.04 -4.48
C ALA A 97 21.20 7.61 -3.13
N LYS A 98 21.66 6.94 -2.07
CA LYS A 98 21.67 7.50 -0.73
C LYS A 98 22.35 8.87 -0.88
N GLU A 99 21.59 9.95 -0.75
CA GLU A 99 22.12 11.30 -1.00
C GLU A 99 23.37 11.48 -0.14
N GLU A 100 24.54 11.47 -0.77
CA GLU A 100 25.78 11.72 -0.07
C GLU A 100 25.83 13.23 0.23
N TYR A 101 25.86 13.54 1.52
CA TYR A 101 25.95 14.89 2.02
C TYR A 101 27.38 15.15 2.45
N LEU A 102 27.95 16.27 2.00
CA LEU A 102 29.15 16.86 2.57
C LEU A 102 28.76 18.01 3.51
N TYR A 103 29.67 18.39 4.38
CA TYR A 103 29.55 19.54 5.26
C TYR A 103 30.37 20.70 4.70
N SER A 104 29.87 21.93 4.89
CA SER A 104 30.54 23.16 4.44
C SER A 104 30.20 24.31 5.40
N LEU A 105 31.02 25.35 5.43
CA LEU A 105 30.75 26.57 6.21
C LEU A 105 30.09 27.63 5.35
N GLN A 106 28.83 27.97 5.64
CA GLN A 106 28.14 29.06 4.97
C GLN A 106 28.60 30.41 5.52
N LEU A 107 29.20 31.22 4.67
CA LEU A 107 29.73 32.55 5.00
C LEU A 107 28.66 33.64 4.84
N ALA A 108 27.87 33.58 3.77
CA ALA A 108 26.82 34.56 3.48
C ALA A 108 25.68 33.98 2.62
N SER A 109 24.54 34.65 2.60
CA SER A 109 23.35 34.28 1.82
C SER A 109 22.75 35.49 1.11
N PHE A 110 22.42 35.34 -0.18
CA PHE A 110 21.93 36.41 -1.05
C PHE A 110 20.70 35.97 -1.86
N LYS A 111 19.81 36.91 -2.18
CA LYS A 111 18.65 36.65 -3.06
C LYS A 111 19.01 36.59 -4.55
N ARG A 112 20.10 37.24 -4.96
CA ARG A 112 20.58 37.32 -6.36
C ARG A 112 22.01 36.78 -6.45
N GLU A 113 22.34 36.08 -7.54
CA GLU A 113 23.65 35.46 -7.76
C GLU A 113 24.78 36.50 -7.85
N GLU A 114 24.51 37.63 -8.50
CA GLU A 114 25.46 38.74 -8.68
C GLU A 114 26.03 39.24 -7.33
N ASN A 115 25.19 39.31 -6.31
CA ASN A 115 25.61 39.75 -4.97
C ASN A 115 26.49 38.70 -4.30
N ALA A 116 26.22 37.41 -4.53
CA ALA A 116 27.08 36.33 -4.05
C ALA A 116 28.45 36.36 -4.73
N ARG A 117 28.52 36.66 -6.04
CA ARG A 117 29.78 36.82 -6.77
C ARG A 117 30.59 38.03 -6.28
N LYS A 118 29.95 39.19 -6.12
CA LYS A 118 30.60 40.38 -5.55
C LYS A 118 31.13 40.15 -4.14
N PHE A 119 30.45 39.32 -3.33
CA PHE A 119 30.94 38.93 -2.02
C PHE A 119 32.16 38.01 -2.12
N LEU A 120 32.12 37.00 -2.99
CA LEU A 120 33.22 36.06 -3.24
C LEU A 120 34.48 36.76 -3.79
N GLU A 121 34.33 37.79 -4.62
CA GLU A 121 35.44 38.60 -5.12
C GLU A 121 36.15 39.43 -4.05
N LYS A 122 35.44 39.78 -2.96
CA LYS A 122 35.99 40.55 -1.84
C LYS A 122 36.68 39.69 -0.78
N LEU A 123 36.61 38.37 -0.88
CA LEU A 123 37.27 37.46 0.06
C LEU A 123 38.79 37.47 -0.16
N PRO A 124 39.61 37.33 0.90
CA PRO A 124 41.04 37.14 0.76
C PRO A 124 41.36 35.95 -0.17
N PRO A 125 42.44 36.01 -0.98
CA PRO A 125 42.78 34.97 -1.95
C PRO A 125 42.80 33.55 -1.34
N GLU A 126 43.40 33.42 -0.15
CA GLU A 126 43.52 32.16 0.61
C GLU A 126 42.18 31.47 0.89
N ILE A 127 41.14 32.27 1.13
CA ILE A 127 39.79 31.76 1.39
C ILE A 127 39.05 31.58 0.08
N LYS A 128 39.23 32.50 -0.86
CA LYS A 128 38.54 32.53 -2.14
C LYS A 128 38.72 31.23 -2.91
N GLU A 129 39.94 30.67 -2.92
CA GLU A 129 40.29 29.40 -3.58
C GLU A 129 39.44 28.21 -3.12
N ASN A 130 38.98 28.23 -1.86
CA ASN A 130 38.19 27.15 -1.26
C ASN A 130 36.71 27.51 -1.08
N THR A 131 36.25 28.63 -1.68
CA THR A 131 34.85 29.06 -1.62
C THR A 131 34.10 28.83 -2.92
N PHE A 132 32.82 28.49 -2.80
CA PHE A 132 31.92 28.27 -3.93
C PHE A 132 30.53 28.83 -3.67
N ILE A 133 29.78 29.11 -4.75
CA ILE A 133 28.39 29.57 -4.67
C ILE A 133 27.44 28.38 -4.77
N TYR A 134 26.53 28.26 -3.81
CA TYR A 134 25.54 27.19 -3.74
C TYR A 134 24.11 27.74 -3.77
N LYS A 135 23.27 27.24 -4.68
CA LYS A 135 21.85 27.63 -4.77
C LYS A 135 20.98 26.70 -3.92
N THR A 136 20.39 27.24 -2.86
CA THR A 136 19.48 26.53 -1.96
C THR A 136 18.15 26.19 -2.64
N ASN A 137 17.41 25.22 -2.09
CA ASN A 137 16.06 24.86 -2.55
C ASN A 137 15.08 26.03 -2.44
N SER A 138 15.32 26.96 -1.51
CA SER A 138 14.56 28.20 -1.33
C SER A 138 14.90 29.30 -2.34
N GLY A 139 15.82 29.06 -3.28
CA GLY A 139 16.20 30.02 -4.31
C GLY A 139 17.28 31.03 -3.91
N TYR A 140 17.79 30.99 -2.67
CA TYR A 140 18.91 31.83 -2.22
C TYR A 140 20.25 31.27 -2.72
N TYR A 141 21.19 32.18 -3.02
CA TYR A 141 22.57 31.90 -3.37
C TYR A 141 23.45 32.10 -2.13
N THR A 142 24.14 31.05 -1.69
CA THR A 142 24.96 31.07 -0.49
C THR A 142 26.43 30.88 -0.85
N VAL A 143 27.31 31.70 -0.29
CA VAL A 143 28.76 31.54 -0.43
C VAL A 143 29.24 30.62 0.68
N ARG A 144 29.85 29.48 0.32
CA ARG A 144 30.24 28.41 1.24
C ARG A 144 31.74 28.13 1.12
N TYR A 145 32.38 27.81 2.24
CA TYR A 145 33.81 27.45 2.34
C TYR A 145 33.97 25.96 2.60
N GLY A 146 34.78 25.32 1.75
CA GLY A 146 35.22 23.94 1.82
C GLY A 146 34.11 22.89 1.70
N LEU A 147 34.52 21.66 1.45
CA LEU A 147 33.66 20.48 1.42
C LEU A 147 34.32 19.39 2.25
N PHE A 148 33.63 18.93 3.27
CA PHE A 148 34.18 18.00 4.25
C PHE A 148 33.25 16.80 4.42
N ASP A 149 33.80 15.60 4.40
CA ASP A 149 33.09 14.34 4.61
C ASP A 149 32.71 14.12 6.09
N SER A 150 33.46 14.74 7.00
CA SER A 150 33.34 14.57 8.44
C SER A 150 32.83 15.82 9.15
N TYR A 151 31.74 15.67 9.90
CA TYR A 151 31.22 16.72 10.80
C TYR A 151 32.26 17.18 11.85
N LYS A 152 33.11 16.25 12.31
CA LYS A 152 34.12 16.56 13.33
C LYS A 152 35.18 17.51 12.77
N LEU A 153 35.65 17.21 11.56
CA LEU A 153 36.73 17.96 10.92
C LEU A 153 36.28 19.39 10.57
N ILE A 154 35.06 19.56 10.04
CA ILE A 154 34.55 20.91 9.76
C ILE A 154 34.33 21.75 11.01
N LYS A 155 34.03 21.13 12.16
CA LYS A 155 33.87 21.83 13.44
C LYS A 155 35.21 22.29 14.01
N GLU A 156 36.29 21.57 13.71
CA GLU A 156 37.65 21.99 14.05
C GLU A 156 38.08 23.16 13.15
N VAL A 157 37.83 23.06 11.84
CA VAL A 157 38.06 24.18 10.89
C VAL A 157 37.26 25.42 11.29
N GLN A 158 35.99 25.27 11.69
CA GLN A 158 35.14 26.41 12.11
C GLN A 158 35.73 27.18 13.30
N LYS A 159 36.43 26.50 14.22
CA LYS A 159 37.02 27.16 15.41
C LYS A 159 38.20 28.06 15.07
N THR A 160 38.93 27.73 14.01
CA THR A 160 40.10 28.49 13.55
C THR A 160 39.77 29.40 12.38
N PHE A 161 38.53 29.37 11.87
CA PHE A 161 38.11 30.15 10.72
C PHE A 161 37.91 31.63 11.09
N PRO A 162 38.54 32.59 10.38
CA PRO A 162 38.56 34.00 10.79
C PRO A 162 37.25 34.76 10.53
N TYR A 163 36.21 34.10 9.99
CA TYR A 163 34.92 34.71 9.66
C TYR A 163 33.76 34.01 10.37
N GLU A 164 32.74 34.79 10.75
CA GLU A 164 31.47 34.23 11.19
C GLU A 164 30.89 33.32 10.11
N SER A 165 30.56 32.09 10.51
CA SER A 165 30.10 31.06 9.57
C SER A 165 29.12 30.10 10.22
N ILE A 166 28.22 29.57 9.40
CA ILE A 166 27.19 28.60 9.82
C ILE A 166 27.49 27.25 9.17
N LEU A 167 27.64 26.20 9.98
CA LEU A 167 27.82 24.83 9.48
C LEU A 167 26.53 24.33 8.81
N VAL A 168 26.63 23.94 7.55
CA VAL A 168 25.49 23.46 6.73
C VAL A 168 25.84 22.17 5.99
N LYS A 169 24.81 21.37 5.70
CA LYS A 169 24.93 20.21 4.80
C LYS A 169 24.76 20.64 3.34
N SER A 170 25.56 20.05 2.46
CA SER A 170 25.61 20.29 1.02
C SER A 170 25.41 18.97 0.28
N LEU A 171 24.49 18.95 -0.67
CA LEU A 171 24.27 17.81 -1.57
C LEU A 171 25.39 17.76 -2.61
N ILE A 172 26.13 16.64 -2.68
CA ILE A 172 27.28 16.48 -3.59
C ILE A 172 26.90 16.76 -5.05
N SER A 173 25.75 16.24 -5.50
CA SER A 173 25.27 16.41 -6.89
C SER A 173 25.14 17.87 -7.31
N LYS A 174 24.72 18.76 -6.39
CA LYS A 174 24.59 20.20 -6.69
C LYS A 174 25.93 20.93 -6.68
N VAL A 175 26.91 20.40 -5.98
CA VAL A 175 28.25 20.99 -5.90
C VAL A 175 29.10 20.57 -7.10
N SER A 176 29.01 19.31 -7.53
CA SER A 176 29.69 18.81 -8.74
C SER A 176 29.25 19.56 -10.00
N ASP A 177 27.97 19.89 -10.12
CA ASP A 177 27.43 20.66 -11.25
C ASP A 177 28.00 22.09 -11.31
N TYR A 178 28.35 22.67 -10.16
CA TYR A 178 28.97 23.99 -10.08
C TYR A 178 30.45 23.92 -10.48
N LEU A 179 31.21 22.97 -9.92
CA LEU A 179 32.63 22.80 -10.22
C LEU A 179 32.87 22.51 -11.71
N LYS A 180 32.08 21.59 -12.31
CA LYS A 180 32.12 21.31 -13.76
C LYS A 180 31.80 22.53 -14.63
N LYS A 181 31.01 23.49 -14.13
CA LYS A 181 30.66 24.73 -14.86
C LYS A 181 31.76 25.78 -14.80
N GLU A 182 32.51 25.86 -13.70
CA GLU A 182 33.64 26.80 -13.60
C GLU A 182 34.85 26.32 -14.41
N GLU A 183 35.16 25.01 -14.39
CA GLU A 183 36.21 24.42 -15.24
C GLU A 183 35.97 24.74 -16.73
N LYS A 184 34.75 24.51 -17.23
CA LYS A 184 34.38 24.86 -18.62
C LYS A 184 34.42 26.36 -18.93
N LYS A 185 34.31 27.21 -17.91
CA LYS A 185 34.31 28.67 -18.09
C LYS A 185 35.74 29.20 -18.15
N GLU A 186 36.64 28.64 -17.33
CA GLU A 186 38.08 28.90 -17.41
C GLU A 186 38.69 28.38 -18.71
N GLU A 187 38.27 27.18 -19.17
CA GLU A 187 38.69 26.60 -20.45
C GLU A 187 38.33 27.52 -21.63
N LYS A 188 37.11 28.08 -21.64
CA LYS A 188 36.65 29.07 -22.65
C LYS A 188 37.30 30.45 -22.53
N LEU A 189 37.85 30.79 -21.37
CA LEU A 189 38.58 32.04 -21.13
C LEU A 189 40.05 31.89 -21.55
N ALA A 190 40.63 30.71 -21.36
CA ALA A 190 41.95 30.33 -21.86
C ALA A 190 41.98 30.22 -23.40
N GLU A 191 40.88 29.77 -24.02
CA GLU A 191 40.73 29.67 -25.48
C GLU A 191 40.53 31.03 -26.18
N LYS A 192 40.41 32.15 -25.44
CA LYS A 192 40.07 33.49 -25.97
C LYS A 192 41.16 34.56 -25.85
N GLN A 193 42.43 34.20 -25.66
CA GLN A 193 43.55 35.15 -25.83
C GLN A 193 44.48 34.75 -26.99
N PRO A 194 45.02 35.73 -27.75
CA PRO A 194 44.98 35.67 -29.22
C PRO A 194 46.30 35.30 -29.90
N GLU A 195 46.22 34.44 -30.92
CA GLU A 195 47.18 34.39 -32.02
C GLU A 195 47.00 35.62 -32.91
N GLU A 196 47.75 36.68 -32.60
CA GLU A 196 47.93 37.83 -33.47
C GLU A 196 49.35 37.75 -34.06
N LYS A 197 49.49 37.13 -35.25
CA LYS A 197 50.56 37.39 -36.24
C LYS A 197 50.47 36.43 -37.45
N LYS A 198 49.89 36.91 -38.55
CA LYS A 198 50.47 36.93 -39.92
C LYS A 198 49.36 37.13 -40.94
N SER A 199 49.30 38.34 -41.50
CA SER A 199 48.57 38.66 -42.73
C SER A 199 49.52 39.44 -43.64
N GLU A 200 49.92 38.81 -44.74
CA GLU A 200 50.42 39.36 -46.02
C GLU A 200 50.39 38.10 -46.91
N GLU A 201 49.62 38.00 -48.01
CA GLU A 201 49.77 38.74 -49.26
C GLU A 201 48.64 38.38 -50.26
N LYS A 202 48.23 39.37 -51.09
CA LYS A 202 47.59 39.38 -52.45
C LYS A 202 46.34 38.54 -52.76
N VAL A 203 45.20 39.18 -53.13
CA VAL A 203 44.76 39.68 -54.46
C VAL A 203 44.43 38.56 -55.45
N GLU A 204 43.16 38.39 -55.86
CA GLU A 204 42.62 38.89 -57.14
C GLU A 204 41.13 38.53 -57.33
N ALA A 205 40.48 39.25 -58.23
CA ALA A 205 39.03 39.41 -58.40
C ALA A 205 38.33 38.34 -59.26
N ALA A 206 37.01 38.15 -59.08
CA ALA A 206 36.04 37.98 -60.17
C ALA A 206 34.56 37.94 -59.68
N VAL A 207 33.79 38.94 -60.16
CA VAL A 207 32.44 38.93 -60.77
C VAL A 207 31.28 38.08 -60.15
N PRO A 208 30.08 38.69 -59.97
CA PRO A 208 28.90 38.01 -59.41
C PRO A 208 28.12 37.22 -60.46
N VAL A 209 27.79 35.97 -60.16
CA VAL A 209 26.87 35.14 -60.97
C VAL A 209 25.51 35.05 -60.29
N VAL A 210 24.52 35.52 -61.04
CA VAL A 210 23.07 35.45 -60.85
C VAL A 210 22.60 33.99 -60.70
N PRO A 211 21.75 33.63 -59.72
CA PRO A 211 21.09 32.33 -59.71
C PRO A 211 19.91 32.29 -60.72
N PRO A 212 19.77 31.21 -61.52
CA PRO A 212 18.65 31.00 -62.44
C PRO A 212 17.36 30.57 -61.71
N PRO A 213 16.19 30.64 -62.38
CA PRO A 213 14.87 30.58 -61.75
C PRO A 213 14.47 29.18 -61.27
N VAL A 214 13.72 29.19 -60.17
CA VAL A 214 13.08 28.04 -59.53
C VAL A 214 12.05 27.43 -60.48
N SER A 215 12.23 26.13 -60.73
CA SER A 215 11.37 25.25 -61.52
C SER A 215 10.01 24.98 -60.88
N GLU A 216 9.07 24.65 -61.75
CA GLU A 216 7.64 24.47 -61.57
C GLU A 216 7.23 23.47 -60.48
N LYS A 217 6.09 23.79 -59.84
CA LYS A 217 5.31 22.90 -58.97
C LYS A 217 4.63 21.80 -59.81
N PRO A 218 4.73 20.51 -59.44
CA PRO A 218 3.75 19.53 -59.87
C PRO A 218 2.50 19.58 -58.97
N SER A 219 1.40 19.98 -59.58
CA SER A 219 0.02 19.78 -59.09
C SER A 219 -0.33 18.29 -59.19
N VAL A 220 -0.51 17.62 -58.05
CA VAL A 220 -1.02 16.24 -58.00
C VAL A 220 -2.52 16.27 -57.78
N THR A 221 -3.24 15.98 -58.85
CA THR A 221 -4.68 15.70 -58.91
C THR A 221 -4.94 14.28 -58.40
N PRO A 222 -5.93 14.04 -57.51
CA PRO A 222 -6.31 12.68 -57.12
C PRO A 222 -7.10 11.96 -58.25
N PRO A 223 -6.98 10.62 -58.37
CA PRO A 223 -7.52 9.87 -59.48
C PRO A 223 -9.04 9.65 -59.42
N ALA A 224 -9.60 9.58 -60.63
CA ALA A 224 -11.01 9.37 -60.94
C ALA A 224 -11.58 8.07 -60.36
N VAL A 225 -12.74 8.17 -59.73
CA VAL A 225 -13.60 7.05 -59.37
C VAL A 225 -14.60 6.83 -60.51
N ALA A 226 -14.59 5.61 -61.05
CA ALA A 226 -15.48 5.16 -62.09
C ALA A 226 -16.95 5.20 -61.62
N LYS A 227 -17.81 5.79 -62.46
CA LYS A 227 -19.26 5.67 -62.37
C LYS A 227 -19.67 4.34 -62.98
N THR A 228 -20.32 3.48 -62.20
CA THR A 228 -21.14 2.39 -62.72
C THR A 228 -22.59 2.79 -62.49
N GLU A 229 -23.29 3.08 -63.59
CA GLU A 229 -24.74 3.25 -63.62
C GLU A 229 -25.38 1.87 -63.44
N GLY A 230 -26.30 1.78 -62.48
CA GLY A 230 -27.21 0.66 -62.31
C GLY A 230 -28.55 1.24 -61.89
N GLU A 231 -29.52 1.16 -62.81
CA GLU A 231 -30.93 1.48 -62.60
C GLU A 231 -31.45 0.77 -61.34
N ILE A 232 -32.08 1.53 -60.45
CA ILE A 232 -32.97 0.99 -59.43
C ILE A 232 -34.36 1.57 -59.67
N GLU A 233 -35.24 0.64 -59.97
CA GLU A 233 -36.67 0.73 -60.23
C GLU A 233 -37.42 1.43 -59.08
N LYS A 234 -38.31 2.36 -59.44
CA LYS A 234 -39.26 3.00 -58.52
C LYS A 234 -40.31 1.99 -58.06
N VAL A 235 -40.45 1.81 -56.75
CA VAL A 235 -41.59 1.13 -56.10
C VAL A 235 -42.17 2.09 -55.04
N PRO A 236 -43.51 2.23 -54.93
CA PRO A 236 -44.13 3.41 -54.32
C PRO A 236 -44.16 3.40 -52.79
N GLU A 237 -44.21 4.64 -52.29
CA GLU A 237 -44.38 5.09 -50.92
C GLU A 237 -45.71 4.59 -50.33
N ALA A 238 -45.65 3.69 -49.35
CA ALA A 238 -46.80 3.28 -48.54
C ALA A 238 -46.77 4.00 -47.18
N ALA A 239 -47.87 4.69 -46.88
CA ALA A 239 -48.09 5.43 -45.64
C ALA A 239 -48.04 4.52 -44.39
N PRO A 240 -47.56 4.99 -43.23
CA PRO A 240 -47.65 4.23 -42.00
C PRO A 240 -49.11 4.23 -41.50
N GLU A 241 -49.72 3.04 -41.49
CA GLU A 241 -50.98 2.76 -40.82
C GLU A 241 -50.88 3.04 -39.31
N LYS A 242 -51.95 3.62 -38.78
CA LYS A 242 -52.17 3.80 -37.33
C LYS A 242 -52.25 2.42 -36.66
N PRO A 243 -51.65 2.21 -35.47
CA PRO A 243 -51.98 1.04 -34.69
C PRO A 243 -53.42 1.16 -34.18
N VAL A 244 -54.26 0.24 -34.66
CA VAL A 244 -55.58 -0.08 -34.13
C VAL A 244 -55.40 -0.64 -32.72
N VAL A 245 -56.05 -0.01 -31.76
CA VAL A 245 -56.22 -0.53 -30.40
C VAL A 245 -57.40 -1.49 -30.44
N GLU A 246 -57.12 -2.79 -30.42
CA GLU A 246 -58.13 -3.80 -30.13
C GLU A 246 -58.21 -3.99 -28.61
N GLU A 247 -59.36 -3.59 -28.06
CA GLU A 247 -59.84 -3.99 -26.75
C GLU A 247 -60.28 -5.45 -26.82
N GLU A 248 -59.55 -6.36 -26.17
CA GLU A 248 -60.11 -7.65 -25.75
C GLU A 248 -60.29 -7.68 -24.23
N LYS A 249 -61.58 -7.62 -23.87
CA LYS A 249 -62.15 -8.13 -22.63
C LYS A 249 -61.88 -9.63 -22.54
N LEU A 250 -61.19 -10.08 -21.50
CA LEU A 250 -61.43 -11.38 -20.84
C LEU A 250 -60.50 -11.47 -19.64
N ILE A 251 -61.10 -11.38 -18.45
CA ILE A 251 -60.82 -12.10 -17.18
C ILE A 251 -61.73 -11.41 -16.15
N GLU A 252 -63.01 -11.72 -16.24
CA GLU A 252 -63.84 -11.89 -15.05
C GLU A 252 -63.89 -13.39 -14.79
N GLU A 253 -64.01 -13.73 -13.51
CA GLU A 253 -64.27 -15.06 -12.96
C GLU A 253 -63.05 -15.86 -12.47
N ILE A 254 -63.26 -16.40 -11.25
CA ILE A 254 -62.48 -17.38 -10.49
C ILE A 254 -61.67 -16.81 -9.30
N GLN A 255 -62.37 -16.91 -8.16
CA GLN A 255 -61.92 -17.26 -6.80
C GLN A 255 -61.63 -16.13 -5.80
N GLN A 256 -62.75 -15.67 -5.21
CA GLN A 256 -62.87 -15.47 -3.78
C GLN A 256 -62.40 -16.72 -3.02
N ILE A 257 -61.41 -16.57 -2.14
CA ILE A 257 -61.14 -17.49 -1.03
C ILE A 257 -61.23 -16.66 0.25
N PRO A 258 -61.99 -17.11 1.27
CA PRO A 258 -62.32 -16.30 2.44
C PRO A 258 -61.14 -16.15 3.40
N GLU A 259 -61.08 -14.99 4.08
CA GLU A 259 -60.27 -14.77 5.27
C GLU A 259 -60.72 -15.74 6.37
N GLU A 260 -59.97 -16.82 6.55
CA GLU A 260 -60.10 -17.70 7.71
C GLU A 260 -59.36 -17.05 8.90
N LYS A 261 -60.14 -16.51 9.84
CA LYS A 261 -59.66 -16.05 11.14
C LYS A 261 -59.21 -17.24 11.96
N GLU A 262 -57.91 -17.52 11.93
CA GLU A 262 -57.30 -18.46 12.85
C GLU A 262 -57.20 -17.81 14.25
N LYS A 263 -58.15 -18.18 15.12
CA LYS A 263 -58.05 -17.93 16.56
C LYS A 263 -56.90 -18.78 17.10
N VAL A 264 -55.77 -18.14 17.39
CA VAL A 264 -54.74 -18.72 18.24
C VAL A 264 -55.31 -18.86 19.65
N GLN A 265 -55.63 -20.10 20.04
CA GLN A 265 -55.91 -20.47 21.42
C GLN A 265 -54.64 -20.29 22.25
N GLN A 266 -54.77 -19.51 23.32
CA GLN A 266 -53.80 -19.47 24.41
C GLN A 266 -53.72 -20.86 25.06
N PRO A 267 -52.53 -21.43 25.33
CA PRO A 267 -52.44 -22.57 26.22
C PRO A 267 -52.73 -22.11 27.66
N GLU A 268 -53.64 -22.82 28.31
CA GLU A 268 -53.96 -22.71 29.73
C GLU A 268 -52.70 -22.85 30.59
N LEU A 269 -52.56 -21.91 31.53
CA LEU A 269 -51.68 -22.02 32.68
C LEU A 269 -52.13 -23.21 33.54
N VAL A 270 -51.40 -24.32 33.46
CA VAL A 270 -51.45 -25.38 34.47
C VAL A 270 -50.73 -24.87 35.70
N SER A 271 -51.49 -24.73 36.79
CA SER A 271 -50.97 -24.54 38.14
C SER A 271 -50.37 -25.86 38.64
N GLU A 272 -49.07 -25.87 38.90
CA GLU A 272 -48.46 -26.93 39.70
C GLU A 272 -48.06 -26.37 41.06
N LYS A 273 -48.79 -26.86 42.06
CA LYS A 273 -48.49 -26.79 43.48
C LYS A 273 -47.71 -28.05 43.84
N GLU A 274 -46.76 -27.88 44.76
CA GLU A 274 -46.24 -28.88 45.71
C GLU A 274 -45.46 -30.07 45.12
N LEU A 275 -44.14 -30.06 45.31
CA LEU A 275 -43.43 -31.22 45.87
C LEU A 275 -42.14 -30.80 46.58
N GLU A 276 -42.11 -31.16 47.85
CA GLU A 276 -41.02 -31.03 48.82
C GLU A 276 -39.81 -31.93 48.51
N ASP A 277 -38.70 -31.58 49.17
CA ASP A 277 -37.59 -32.40 49.65
C ASP A 277 -37.14 -33.63 48.84
N THR A 278 -35.86 -33.60 48.44
CA THR A 278 -34.92 -34.62 48.94
C THR A 278 -33.49 -34.14 48.82
N SER A 279 -32.81 -34.27 49.96
CA SER A 279 -31.44 -33.93 50.25
C SER A 279 -30.43 -34.91 49.66
N SER A 280 -29.19 -34.42 49.59
CA SER A 280 -27.92 -35.14 49.80
C SER A 280 -27.59 -36.30 48.86
N LEU A 281 -26.60 -36.07 47.99
CA LEU A 281 -25.74 -37.15 47.51
C LEU A 281 -24.28 -36.71 47.60
N ASP A 282 -23.60 -37.39 48.52
CA ASP A 282 -22.17 -37.39 48.80
C ASP A 282 -21.33 -37.43 47.53
N ILE A 283 -20.30 -36.58 47.49
CA ILE A 283 -19.13 -36.82 46.65
C ILE A 283 -17.94 -37.01 47.58
N THR A 284 -17.47 -38.24 47.54
CA THR A 284 -16.40 -38.89 48.26
C THR A 284 -15.09 -38.09 48.20
N GLU A 285 -14.55 -37.78 49.38
CA GLU A 285 -13.17 -37.38 49.60
C GLU A 285 -12.23 -38.52 49.13
N PHE A 286 -11.29 -38.18 48.25
CA PHE A 286 -10.11 -39.01 48.03
C PHE A 286 -9.01 -38.52 48.99
N GLU A 287 -8.73 -39.36 49.99
CA GLU A 287 -7.51 -39.36 50.78
C GLU A 287 -6.32 -39.62 49.84
N GLU A 288 -5.35 -38.70 49.81
CA GLU A 288 -3.98 -39.02 49.42
C GLU A 288 -3.08 -38.76 50.63
N GLU A 289 -2.43 -39.83 51.06
CA GLU A 289 -1.55 -39.96 52.21
C GLU A 289 -0.29 -39.09 52.08
N GLU A 290 -0.03 -38.30 53.13
CA GLU A 290 1.32 -37.99 53.65
C GLU A 290 2.04 -39.32 53.97
N GLU A 291 3.35 -39.55 53.90
CA GLU A 291 4.58 -38.76 53.81
C GLU A 291 5.72 -39.80 53.64
N LEU A 292 6.86 -39.42 53.04
CA LEU A 292 8.18 -39.75 53.60
C LEU A 292 9.25 -38.86 52.96
N THR A 293 9.60 -37.84 53.73
CA THR A 293 10.70 -36.89 53.57
C THR A 293 12.08 -37.55 53.75
N LEU A 294 13.06 -37.16 52.93
CA LEU A 294 14.46 -37.05 53.37
C LEU A 294 15.07 -35.75 52.80
N PHE A 295 15.32 -34.83 53.72
CA PHE A 295 16.23 -33.67 53.70
C PHE A 295 16.21 -32.72 52.50
N GLU A 296 15.57 -31.56 52.67
CA GLU A 296 16.06 -30.32 52.07
C GLU A 296 15.83 -29.12 52.99
N GLU A 297 16.88 -28.31 53.14
CA GLU A 297 17.02 -27.23 54.12
C GLU A 297 15.89 -26.19 54.04
N GLU A 298 15.36 -25.83 55.20
CA GLU A 298 14.36 -24.80 55.42
C GLU A 298 14.88 -23.42 54.99
N LYS A 299 14.67 -23.06 53.72
CA LYS A 299 14.82 -21.68 53.25
C LYS A 299 13.54 -20.94 53.55
N VAL A 300 13.65 -19.92 54.40
CA VAL A 300 12.58 -18.95 54.69
C VAL A 300 12.00 -18.40 53.37
N GLU A 301 10.86 -18.95 52.94
CA GLU A 301 10.16 -18.48 51.75
C GLU A 301 9.51 -17.14 52.06
N ILE A 302 10.20 -16.05 51.68
CA ILE A 302 9.58 -14.73 51.64
C ILE A 302 8.44 -14.80 50.60
N PRO A 303 7.17 -14.58 51.00
CA PRO A 303 6.05 -14.73 50.09
C PRO A 303 6.16 -13.77 48.90
N LEU A 304 5.75 -14.23 47.71
CA LEU A 304 5.95 -13.56 46.42
C LEU A 304 5.49 -12.08 46.43
N TYR A 305 4.42 -11.75 47.16
CA TYR A 305 3.94 -10.37 47.29
C TYR A 305 4.93 -9.46 48.02
N LYS A 306 5.68 -9.93 49.03
CA LYS A 306 6.73 -9.15 49.71
C LYS A 306 7.94 -8.93 48.81
N LYS A 307 8.28 -9.88 47.94
CA LYS A 307 9.32 -9.72 46.90
C LYS A 307 8.90 -8.69 45.84
N ILE A 308 7.63 -8.72 45.43
CA ILE A 308 7.05 -7.74 44.49
C ILE A 308 6.97 -6.35 45.13
N LEU A 309 6.55 -6.25 46.40
CA LEU A 309 6.47 -4.98 47.14
C LEU A 309 7.87 -4.39 47.41
N GLY A 310 8.85 -5.23 47.74
CA GLY A 310 10.26 -4.85 47.89
C GLY A 310 10.86 -4.35 46.57
N GLY A 311 10.58 -5.02 45.46
CA GLY A 311 10.92 -4.53 44.12
C GLY A 311 10.26 -3.19 43.79
N LEU A 312 8.96 -3.03 44.12
CA LEU A 312 8.21 -1.79 43.90
C LEU A 312 8.70 -0.61 44.75
N LEU A 313 9.33 -0.85 45.90
CA LEU A 313 9.90 0.22 46.76
C LEU A 313 11.37 0.53 46.44
N PHE A 314 12.16 -0.47 46.02
CA PHE A 314 13.57 -0.27 45.67
C PHE A 314 13.74 0.43 44.31
N ILE A 315 12.83 0.16 43.37
CA ILE A 315 12.84 0.75 42.04
C ILE A 315 12.72 2.29 42.10
N PRO A 316 11.75 2.92 42.81
CA PRO A 316 11.67 4.38 42.98
C PRO A 316 12.92 5.02 43.59
N ALA A 317 13.55 4.39 44.59
CA ALA A 317 14.75 4.91 45.24
C ALA A 317 15.96 4.86 44.29
N TYR A 318 16.11 3.78 43.53
CA TYR A 318 17.13 3.67 42.49
C TYR A 318 16.85 4.62 41.30
N MET A 319 15.58 4.80 40.92
CA MET A 319 15.13 5.70 39.83
C MET A 319 15.42 7.18 40.11
N TRP A 320 15.35 7.63 41.36
CA TRP A 320 15.61 9.04 41.70
C TRP A 320 17.06 9.44 41.40
N THR A 321 18.01 8.49 41.43
CA THR A 321 19.42 8.80 41.23
C THR A 321 19.86 8.86 39.76
N HIS A 322 19.03 8.43 38.80
CA HIS A 322 19.41 8.32 37.37
C HIS A 322 18.43 9.07 36.43
N LYS A 323 18.65 10.38 36.25
CA LYS A 323 17.84 11.35 35.45
C LYS A 323 17.66 11.06 33.95
N GLN A 324 18.03 9.90 33.42
CA GLN A 324 18.24 9.75 31.97
C GLN A 324 17.02 9.25 31.17
N ARG A 325 15.94 8.78 31.84
CA ARG A 325 14.60 8.55 31.27
C ARG A 325 13.55 8.62 32.39
N GLY A 326 12.33 9.08 32.08
CA GLY A 326 11.34 9.47 33.08
C GLY A 326 9.98 8.81 32.89
N PHE A 327 9.10 9.06 33.87
CA PHE A 327 7.69 8.73 33.74
C PHE A 327 7.05 9.53 32.61
N TRP A 328 6.24 8.87 31.81
CA TRP A 328 5.36 9.50 30.86
C TRP A 328 4.02 8.79 30.87
N GLY A 329 2.96 9.52 30.58
CA GLY A 329 1.64 8.92 30.70
C GLY A 329 0.55 9.84 30.21
N LYS A 330 -0.69 9.45 30.46
CA LYS A 330 -1.83 10.32 30.27
C LYS A 330 -2.96 10.01 31.25
N ILE A 331 -3.65 11.07 31.63
CA ILE A 331 -4.94 11.00 32.30
C ILE A 331 -5.98 11.46 31.29
N GLU A 332 -7.02 10.67 31.07
CA GLU A 332 -8.06 10.90 30.07
C GLU A 332 -9.44 10.66 30.69
N PHE A 333 -10.31 11.65 30.59
CA PHE A 333 -11.72 11.58 30.95
C PHE A 333 -12.54 11.72 29.68
N THR A 334 -13.48 10.81 29.47
CA THR A 334 -14.33 10.79 28.29
C THR A 334 -15.77 10.61 28.73
N TYR A 335 -16.64 11.57 28.42
CA TYR A 335 -18.08 11.42 28.50
C TYR A 335 -18.63 11.21 27.08
N LYS A 336 -19.47 10.19 26.90
CA LYS A 336 -20.12 9.89 25.62
C LYS A 336 -21.60 9.65 25.84
N LYS A 337 -22.43 10.35 25.08
CA LYS A 337 -23.88 10.16 25.06
C LYS A 337 -24.34 9.77 23.68
N GLU A 338 -25.03 8.65 23.57
CA GLU A 338 -25.65 8.18 22.35
C GLU A 338 -27.17 8.12 22.54
N ASN A 339 -27.93 8.78 21.69
CA ASN A 339 -29.39 8.69 21.68
C ASN A 339 -29.83 8.25 20.29
N TYR A 340 -30.36 7.04 20.21
CA TYR A 340 -31.03 6.50 19.04
C TYR A 340 -32.53 6.61 19.27
N LYS A 341 -33.25 7.14 18.28
CA LYS A 341 -34.71 7.20 18.29
C LYS A 341 -35.21 6.87 16.90
N ASP A 342 -36.05 5.87 16.78
CA ASP A 342 -36.88 5.65 15.59
C ASP A 342 -38.37 5.78 15.97
N GLN A 343 -39.25 5.37 15.06
CA GLN A 343 -40.69 5.42 15.29
C GLN A 343 -41.20 4.39 16.32
N TYR A 344 -40.43 3.35 16.59
CA TYR A 344 -40.81 2.23 17.46
C TYR A 344 -40.07 2.22 18.79
N ARG A 345 -38.83 2.73 18.83
CA ARG A 345 -37.90 2.54 19.95
C ARG A 345 -37.03 3.76 20.19
N LYS A 346 -36.71 3.99 21.45
CA LYS A 346 -35.71 4.94 21.90
C LYS A 346 -34.67 4.23 22.76
N THR A 347 -33.41 4.35 22.37
CA THR A 347 -32.26 3.80 23.09
C THR A 347 -31.30 4.93 23.43
N THR A 348 -31.03 5.13 24.71
CA THR A 348 -30.08 6.12 25.23
C THR A 348 -28.95 5.42 25.96
N ARG A 349 -27.70 5.71 25.62
CA ARG A 349 -26.52 5.25 26.35
C ARG A 349 -25.70 6.45 26.80
N ASP A 350 -25.56 6.61 28.12
CA ASP A 350 -24.65 7.57 28.73
C ASP A 350 -23.44 6.79 29.24
N SER A 351 -22.21 7.12 28.82
CA SER A 351 -20.99 6.51 29.36
C SER A 351 -19.96 7.55 29.82
N PHE A 352 -19.37 7.30 30.98
CA PHE A 352 -18.28 8.08 31.54
C PHE A 352 -17.08 7.17 31.77
N LYS A 353 -16.01 7.45 31.03
CA LYS A 353 -14.78 6.69 31.00
C LYS A 353 -13.63 7.51 31.59
N GLN A 354 -12.96 6.92 32.56
CA GLN A 354 -11.71 7.39 33.13
C GLN A 354 -10.60 6.45 32.66
N TYR A 355 -9.52 7.00 32.13
CA TYR A 355 -8.38 6.25 31.64
C TYR A 355 -7.10 6.87 32.17
N TYR A 356 -6.31 6.07 32.87
CA TYR A 356 -5.04 6.44 33.45
C TYR A 356 -3.98 5.53 32.86
N GLU A 357 -2.92 6.11 32.33
CA GLU A 357 -1.79 5.40 31.77
C GLU A 357 -0.53 5.99 32.38
N LEU A 358 0.28 5.13 32.99
CA LEU A 358 1.57 5.47 33.56
C LEU A 358 2.60 4.52 32.98
N ASN A 359 3.53 5.07 32.22
CA ASN A 359 4.66 4.35 31.67
C ASN A 359 5.95 4.89 32.26
N TYR A 360 6.95 4.03 32.33
CA TYR A 360 8.30 4.36 32.70
C TYR A 360 9.24 3.67 31.73
N ASP A 361 10.11 4.45 31.10
CA ASP A 361 11.19 3.92 30.27
C ASP A 361 12.52 4.03 31.04
N GLY A 362 13.37 3.00 30.95
CA GLY A 362 14.65 2.96 31.64
C GLY A 362 15.69 2.11 30.90
N TYR A 363 16.87 1.97 31.50
CA TYR A 363 17.90 1.03 31.08
C TYR A 363 18.68 0.50 32.28
N VAL A 364 19.25 -0.70 32.15
CA VAL A 364 20.13 -1.31 33.15
C VAL A 364 21.57 -1.15 32.65
N TYR A 365 22.41 -0.45 33.42
CA TYR A 365 23.79 -0.06 33.10
C TYR A 365 23.99 0.84 31.87
N SER A 366 23.53 0.43 30.69
CA SER A 366 23.68 1.18 29.43
C SER A 366 22.48 0.95 28.50
N PRO A 367 22.04 1.96 27.71
CA PRO A 367 21.03 1.79 26.67
C PRO A 367 21.39 0.76 25.59
N ARG A 368 22.67 0.38 25.49
CA ARG A 368 23.13 -0.67 24.58
C ARG A 368 22.91 -2.08 25.14
N LEU A 369 22.91 -2.24 26.47
CA LEU A 369 22.84 -3.55 27.14
C LEU A 369 21.40 -3.98 27.36
N ALA A 370 20.59 -3.17 28.05
CA ALA A 370 19.21 -3.52 28.36
C ALA A 370 18.39 -2.24 28.55
N THR A 371 17.34 -2.05 27.76
CA THR A 371 16.32 -1.03 27.98
C THR A 371 15.02 -1.70 28.38
N TYR A 372 14.27 -1.09 29.29
CA TYR A 372 12.97 -1.61 29.70
C TYR A 372 11.92 -0.52 29.66
N ARG A 373 10.68 -0.92 29.44
CA ARG A 373 9.47 -0.12 29.53
C ARG A 373 8.49 -0.84 30.43
N LEU A 374 8.06 -0.16 31.49
CA LEU A 374 7.05 -0.65 32.42
C LEU A 374 5.84 0.28 32.33
N GLY A 375 4.74 -0.24 31.83
CA GLY A 375 3.47 0.46 31.69
C GLY A 375 2.40 -0.18 32.54
N VAL A 376 1.61 0.64 33.21
CA VAL A 376 0.34 0.24 33.81
C VAL A 376 -0.75 1.14 33.26
N SER A 377 -1.90 0.56 32.95
CA SER A 377 -3.07 1.31 32.53
C SER A 377 -4.28 0.88 33.35
N PHE A 378 -5.01 1.85 33.89
CA PHE A 378 -6.27 1.62 34.56
C PHE A 378 -7.37 2.34 33.81
N MET A 379 -8.50 1.66 33.63
CA MET A 379 -9.67 2.21 32.98
C MET A 379 -10.91 1.85 33.77
N LYS A 380 -11.75 2.85 34.04
CA LYS A 380 -13.07 2.67 34.61
C LYS A 380 -14.08 3.27 33.63
N GLU A 381 -15.08 2.51 33.22
CA GLU A 381 -16.19 3.05 32.43
C GLU A 381 -17.51 2.69 33.13
N ASP A 382 -18.22 3.71 33.55
CA ASP A 382 -19.59 3.62 34.06
C ASP A 382 -20.52 3.97 32.89
N SER A 383 -21.43 3.06 32.52
CA SER A 383 -22.34 3.22 31.39
C SER A 383 -23.76 2.87 31.81
N THR A 384 -24.69 3.78 31.55
CA THR A 384 -26.12 3.62 31.77
C THR A 384 -26.82 3.51 30.41
N LEU A 385 -27.44 2.37 30.16
CA LEU A 385 -28.31 2.12 29.03
C LEU A 385 -29.77 2.28 29.47
N LYS A 386 -30.56 3.01 28.69
CA LYS A 386 -32.01 3.15 28.84
C LYS A 386 -32.67 2.89 27.49
N THR A 387 -33.44 1.82 27.40
CA THR A 387 -34.44 1.61 26.35
C THR A 387 -35.82 1.96 26.90
N ASP A 388 -36.87 1.92 26.07
CA ASP A 388 -38.24 2.18 26.52
C ASP A 388 -38.71 1.15 27.58
N GLU A 389 -38.17 -0.07 27.53
CA GLU A 389 -38.59 -1.19 28.39
C GLU A 389 -37.56 -1.54 29.48
N TYR A 390 -36.29 -1.15 29.32
CA TYR A 390 -35.19 -1.65 30.16
C TYR A 390 -34.17 -0.56 30.51
N LYS A 391 -33.73 -0.53 31.77
CA LYS A 391 -32.58 0.25 32.22
C LYS A 391 -31.50 -0.69 32.71
N SER A 392 -30.29 -0.56 32.15
CA SER A 392 -29.10 -1.27 32.58
C SER A 392 -28.06 -0.29 33.04
N ASP A 393 -27.48 -0.52 34.22
CA ASP A 393 -26.29 0.19 34.66
C ASP A 393 -25.13 -0.82 34.65
N SER A 394 -24.00 -0.42 34.07
CA SER A 394 -22.82 -1.27 33.93
C SER A 394 -21.58 -0.48 34.34
N THR A 395 -20.75 -1.08 35.19
CA THR A 395 -19.44 -0.53 35.54
C THR A 395 -18.38 -1.54 35.15
N SER A 396 -17.52 -1.14 34.22
CA SER A 396 -16.33 -1.90 33.85
C SER A 396 -15.10 -1.32 34.54
N LYS A 397 -14.30 -2.17 35.19
CA LYS A 397 -13.01 -1.82 35.79
C LYS A 397 -11.95 -2.68 35.16
N LEU A 398 -11.04 -2.05 34.45
CA LEU A 398 -10.13 -2.72 33.54
C LEU A 398 -8.70 -2.30 33.84
N TRP A 399 -7.86 -3.28 34.11
CA TRP A 399 -6.45 -3.12 34.42
C TRP A 399 -5.62 -3.76 33.33
N GLY A 400 -4.63 -3.03 32.87
CA GLY A 400 -3.66 -3.45 31.88
C GLY A 400 -2.25 -3.17 32.35
N TYR A 401 -1.32 -3.93 31.81
CA TYR A 401 0.11 -3.70 31.97
C TYR A 401 0.81 -3.86 30.62
N ASN A 402 1.97 -3.24 30.48
CA ASN A 402 2.81 -3.31 29.29
C ASN A 402 4.27 -3.32 29.71
N ILE A 403 4.85 -4.50 29.77
CA ILE A 403 6.26 -4.75 30.10
C ILE A 403 6.95 -5.08 28.77
N ASP A 404 8.00 -4.33 28.44
CA ASP A 404 8.85 -4.58 27.28
C ASP A 404 10.31 -4.41 27.71
N ILE A 405 11.12 -5.45 27.53
CA ILE A 405 12.54 -5.47 27.88
C ILE A 405 13.31 -5.77 26.60
N SER A 406 14.08 -4.80 26.12
CA SER A 406 14.98 -4.93 24.97
C SER A 406 16.42 -5.11 25.44
N LEU A 407 16.96 -6.31 25.29
CA LEU A 407 18.36 -6.65 25.53
C LEU A 407 19.18 -6.43 24.25
N LEU A 408 20.41 -5.96 24.41
CA LEU A 408 21.42 -5.84 23.37
C LEU A 408 20.94 -5.08 22.12
N LYS A 409 20.15 -4.01 22.31
CA LYS A 409 19.45 -3.29 21.23
C LYS A 409 20.35 -2.82 20.08
N SER A 410 21.60 -2.49 20.37
CA SER A 410 22.60 -2.04 19.38
C SER A 410 23.57 -3.14 18.94
N SER A 411 23.43 -4.35 19.46
CA SER A 411 24.23 -5.52 19.09
C SER A 411 23.75 -6.12 17.77
N PRO A 412 24.57 -6.95 17.10
CA PRO A 412 24.10 -7.93 16.14
C PRO A 412 22.96 -8.84 16.65
N PHE A 413 22.78 -8.99 17.96
CA PHE A 413 21.87 -9.98 18.57
C PHE A 413 20.79 -9.37 19.49
N PRO A 414 19.95 -8.43 19.01
CA PRO A 414 18.90 -7.87 19.86
C PRO A 414 17.85 -8.92 20.23
N VAL A 415 17.44 -8.91 21.50
CA VAL A 415 16.39 -9.76 22.05
C VAL A 415 15.39 -8.90 22.78
N ASN A 416 14.10 -9.08 22.52
CA ASN A 416 13.02 -8.38 23.20
C ASN A 416 12.12 -9.39 23.88
N ILE A 417 11.83 -9.16 25.16
CA ILE A 417 10.88 -9.92 25.95
C ILE A 417 9.73 -8.98 26.27
N PHE A 418 8.50 -9.40 26.03
CA PHE A 418 7.34 -8.57 26.34
C PHE A 418 6.28 -9.36 27.09
N ALA A 419 5.51 -8.65 27.92
CA ALA A 419 4.30 -9.12 28.54
C ALA A 419 3.31 -7.96 28.59
N LYS A 420 2.13 -8.14 28.03
CA LYS A 420 1.12 -7.10 27.87
C LYS A 420 -0.26 -7.67 28.15
N ARG A 421 -0.99 -7.02 29.06
CA ARG A 421 -2.41 -7.23 29.31
C ARG A 421 -3.19 -6.02 28.82
N THR A 422 -4.15 -6.25 27.92
CA THR A 422 -5.09 -5.24 27.46
C THR A 422 -6.50 -5.67 27.79
N GLN A 423 -7.29 -4.74 28.32
CA GLN A 423 -8.68 -4.98 28.62
C GLN A 423 -9.50 -3.84 28.00
N SER A 424 -10.53 -4.17 27.23
CA SER A 424 -11.39 -3.18 26.59
C SER A 424 -12.84 -3.63 26.63
N PRO A 425 -13.77 -2.75 27.02
CA PRO A 425 -15.17 -2.93 26.76
C PRO A 425 -15.39 -2.60 25.28
N LEU A 426 -16.21 -3.40 24.61
CA LEU A 426 -16.67 -3.15 23.26
C LEU A 426 -18.18 -3.02 23.35
N TRP A 427 -18.67 -1.85 22.96
CA TRP A 427 -20.10 -1.55 22.92
C TRP A 427 -20.55 -1.51 21.47
N TYR A 428 -21.55 -2.32 21.14
CA TYR A 428 -22.26 -2.25 19.87
C TYR A 428 -23.69 -1.82 20.14
N THR A 429 -24.03 -0.57 19.85
CA THR A 429 -25.40 -0.07 19.98
C THR A 429 -26.06 -0.04 18.61
N TYR A 430 -27.07 -0.90 18.45
CA TYR A 430 -28.01 -0.93 17.35
C TYR A 430 -29.33 -0.27 17.78
N TYR A 431 -30.25 -0.09 16.82
CA TYR A 431 -31.57 0.50 17.08
C TYR A 431 -32.40 -0.35 18.04
N ASP A 432 -32.23 -1.67 18.02
CA ASP A 432 -33.00 -2.66 18.76
C ASP A 432 -32.27 -3.28 19.94
N ARG A 433 -30.94 -3.23 19.98
CA ARG A 433 -30.12 -3.86 21.02
C ARG A 433 -28.82 -3.12 21.26
N THR A 434 -28.33 -3.16 22.50
CA THR A 434 -26.95 -2.82 22.80
C THR A 434 -26.23 -4.07 23.29
N SER A 435 -25.14 -4.44 22.64
CA SER A 435 -24.27 -5.54 23.07
C SER A 435 -23.04 -4.97 23.77
N TYR A 436 -22.79 -5.44 24.99
CA TYR A 436 -21.55 -5.26 25.73
C TYR A 436 -20.70 -6.50 25.57
N VAL A 437 -19.43 -6.33 25.20
CA VAL A 437 -18.44 -7.40 25.19
C VAL A 437 -17.20 -6.92 25.95
N GLU A 438 -16.89 -7.57 27.07
CA GLU A 438 -15.65 -7.34 27.80
C GLU A 438 -14.56 -8.25 27.24
N ARG A 439 -13.55 -7.67 26.60
CA ARG A 439 -12.42 -8.41 26.06
C ARG A 439 -11.18 -8.22 26.91
N LYS A 440 -10.66 -9.31 27.49
CA LYS A 440 -9.40 -9.39 28.23
C LYS A 440 -8.39 -10.15 27.37
N THR A 441 -7.26 -9.53 27.04
CA THR A 441 -6.20 -10.16 26.26
C THR A 441 -4.89 -10.06 27.02
N ASP A 442 -4.35 -11.20 27.41
CA ASP A 442 -3.01 -11.35 27.97
C ASP A 442 -2.08 -11.88 26.88
N SER A 443 -0.99 -11.18 26.61
CA SER A 443 -0.02 -11.58 25.60
C SER A 443 1.39 -11.50 26.16
N TYR A 444 2.21 -12.50 25.91
CA TYR A 444 3.63 -12.47 26.27
C TYR A 444 4.45 -13.20 25.23
N GLY A 445 5.72 -12.87 25.15
CA GLY A 445 6.56 -13.45 24.13
C GLY A 445 8.00 -12.96 24.17
N ILE A 446 8.78 -13.54 23.27
CA ILE A 446 10.16 -13.18 23.03
C ILE A 446 10.36 -13.07 21.52
N PHE A 447 11.03 -12.03 21.06
CA PHE A 447 11.41 -11.89 19.65
C PHE A 447 12.75 -11.21 19.52
N GLY A 448 13.51 -11.59 18.52
CA GLY A 448 14.86 -11.08 18.33
C GLY A 448 15.37 -11.32 16.92
N SER A 449 16.62 -10.95 16.69
CA SER A 449 17.30 -11.30 15.45
C SER A 449 18.80 -11.40 15.63
N PHE A 450 19.44 -12.25 14.84
CA PHE A 450 20.88 -12.30 14.62
C PHE A 450 21.19 -11.61 13.30
N ASN A 451 21.80 -10.43 13.35
CA ASN A 451 22.15 -9.58 12.22
C ASN A 451 23.63 -9.77 11.87
N PHE A 452 23.90 -10.40 10.73
CA PHE A 452 25.22 -10.51 10.13
C PHE A 452 25.35 -9.49 8.98
N VAL A 453 26.56 -9.32 8.43
CA VAL A 453 26.84 -8.28 7.41
C VAL A 453 25.91 -8.37 6.18
N LYS A 454 25.56 -9.58 5.76
CA LYS A 454 24.71 -9.83 4.58
C LYS A 454 23.50 -10.71 4.87
N SER A 455 23.33 -11.18 6.11
CA SER A 455 22.24 -12.09 6.47
C SER A 455 21.64 -11.73 7.81
N ARG A 456 20.39 -12.13 8.02
CA ARG A 456 19.63 -11.87 9.23
C ARG A 456 18.77 -13.09 9.54
N ILE A 457 18.92 -13.66 10.73
CA ILE A 457 17.98 -14.63 11.27
C ILE A 457 17.07 -13.89 12.25
N SER A 458 15.75 -13.91 12.08
CA SER A 458 14.82 -13.39 13.09
C SER A 458 14.05 -14.54 13.70
N TYR A 459 13.71 -14.42 14.97
CA TYR A 459 12.90 -15.41 15.67
C TYR A 459 11.86 -14.71 16.54
N GLY A 460 10.76 -15.39 16.79
CA GLY A 460 9.65 -14.88 17.56
C GLY A 460 8.83 -16.01 18.16
N TYR A 461 8.44 -15.85 19.41
CA TYR A 461 7.42 -16.62 20.08
C TYR A 461 6.45 -15.64 20.74
N LYS A 462 5.15 -15.87 20.57
CA LYS A 462 4.10 -15.09 21.20
C LYS A 462 2.97 -16.01 21.63
N ASN A 463 2.64 -15.97 22.92
CA ASN A 463 1.42 -16.58 23.45
C ASN A 463 0.40 -15.48 23.75
N THR A 464 -0.84 -15.68 23.35
CA THR A 464 -1.95 -14.77 23.59
C THR A 464 -3.12 -15.56 24.15
N LYS A 465 -3.62 -15.17 25.32
CA LYS A 465 -4.88 -15.65 25.87
C LYS A 465 -5.88 -14.51 25.80
N ALA A 466 -7.03 -14.74 25.19
CA ALA A 466 -8.12 -13.79 25.14
C ALA A 466 -9.36 -14.42 25.78
N ASN A 467 -10.03 -13.68 26.65
CA ASN A 467 -11.36 -14.00 27.13
C ASN A 467 -12.29 -12.85 26.70
N SER A 468 -13.36 -13.17 25.98
CA SER A 468 -14.39 -12.22 25.56
C SER A 468 -15.72 -12.64 26.16
N VAL A 469 -16.27 -11.84 27.07
CA VAL A 469 -17.59 -12.11 27.69
C VAL A 469 -18.59 -11.10 27.15
N GLY A 470 -19.53 -11.58 26.34
CA GLY A 470 -20.64 -10.82 25.79
C GLY A 470 -21.99 -11.20 26.42
N ILE A 471 -23.06 -10.51 26.03
CA ILE A 471 -24.43 -10.81 26.50
C ILE A 471 -24.87 -12.22 26.08
N ASP A 472 -24.59 -12.60 24.83
CA ASP A 472 -25.08 -13.85 24.25
C ASP A 472 -24.00 -14.93 24.14
N PHE A 473 -22.74 -14.61 24.48
CA PHE A 473 -21.64 -15.54 24.33
C PHE A 473 -20.48 -15.30 25.29
N GLU A 474 -19.75 -16.37 25.59
CA GLU A 474 -18.44 -16.32 26.24
C GLU A 474 -17.43 -17.04 25.34
N GLU A 475 -16.31 -16.38 25.03
CA GLU A 475 -15.24 -16.93 24.18
C GLU A 475 -13.92 -16.93 24.96
N TYR A 476 -13.36 -18.12 25.16
CA TYR A 476 -11.98 -18.28 25.62
C TYR A 476 -11.12 -18.71 24.43
N ARG A 477 -10.07 -17.95 24.13
CA ARG A 477 -9.18 -18.18 23.00
C ARG A 477 -7.72 -18.14 23.42
N LYS A 478 -6.93 -19.09 22.94
CA LYS A 478 -5.51 -19.24 23.20
C LYS A 478 -4.76 -19.41 21.89
N THR A 479 -3.93 -18.43 21.56
CA THR A 479 -3.13 -18.40 20.34
C THR A 479 -1.64 -18.48 20.68
N LYS A 480 -0.92 -19.46 20.14
CA LYS A 480 0.54 -19.55 20.17
C LYS A 480 1.10 -19.34 18.77
N GLU A 481 1.95 -18.35 18.62
CA GLU A 481 2.63 -18.01 17.36
C GLU A 481 4.14 -18.25 17.52
N TYR A 482 4.70 -19.01 16.58
CA TYR A 482 6.13 -19.23 16.41
C TYR A 482 6.54 -18.69 15.06
N MET A 483 7.66 -17.97 15.00
CA MET A 483 8.20 -17.44 13.77
C MET A 483 9.71 -17.61 13.76
N VAL A 484 10.25 -18.13 12.67
CA VAL A 484 11.69 -18.10 12.37
C VAL A 484 11.83 -17.61 10.94
N SER A 485 12.66 -16.60 10.71
CA SER A 485 12.97 -16.14 9.37
C SER A 485 14.47 -16.03 9.13
N TYR A 486 14.90 -16.32 7.91
CA TYR A 486 16.27 -16.16 7.45
C TYR A 486 16.26 -15.31 6.18
N GLY A 487 16.86 -14.14 6.25
CA GLY A 487 17.10 -13.26 5.12
C GLY A 487 18.59 -13.21 4.77
N LYS A 488 18.94 -13.19 3.49
CA LYS A 488 20.28 -12.82 3.01
C LYS A 488 20.14 -11.85 1.86
N THR A 489 20.85 -10.73 1.92
CA THR A 489 20.85 -9.68 0.90
C THR A 489 22.27 -9.46 0.40
N ASN A 490 22.43 -9.62 -0.90
CA ASN A 490 23.60 -9.23 -1.69
C ASN A 490 23.23 -8.02 -2.56
N THR A 491 24.21 -7.43 -3.24
CA THR A 491 24.01 -6.26 -4.12
C THR A 491 22.94 -6.50 -5.19
N ASN A 492 22.93 -7.70 -5.78
CA ASN A 492 22.06 -8.05 -6.90
C ASN A 492 21.06 -9.16 -6.56
N SER A 493 21.03 -9.67 -5.33
CA SER A 493 20.08 -10.72 -4.96
C SER A 493 19.67 -10.64 -3.50
N SER A 494 18.46 -11.09 -3.19
CA SER A 494 18.02 -11.30 -1.82
C SER A 494 17.17 -12.55 -1.72
N ILE A 495 17.38 -13.33 -0.68
CA ILE A 495 16.57 -14.48 -0.31
C ILE A 495 15.98 -14.22 1.07
N ASN A 496 14.72 -14.58 1.28
CA ASN A 496 14.06 -14.54 2.58
C ASN A 496 13.19 -15.79 2.74
N ILE A 497 13.43 -16.56 3.78
CA ILE A 497 12.66 -17.74 4.15
C ILE A 497 11.99 -17.44 5.47
N THR A 498 10.69 -17.64 5.60
CA THR A 498 9.94 -17.44 6.84
C THR A 498 9.11 -18.67 7.14
N LEU A 499 9.33 -19.26 8.31
CA LEU A 499 8.55 -20.34 8.89
C LEU A 499 7.69 -19.73 9.99
N GLN A 500 6.37 -19.76 9.82
CA GLN A 500 5.42 -19.29 10.82
C GLN A 500 4.45 -20.41 11.17
N LYS A 501 4.28 -20.69 12.45
CA LYS A 501 3.32 -21.65 12.98
C LYS A 501 2.40 -20.94 13.97
N ASN A 502 1.09 -20.99 13.73
CA ASN A 502 0.07 -20.42 14.60
C ASN A 502 -0.86 -21.54 15.07
N ILE A 503 -0.86 -21.83 16.36
CA ILE A 503 -1.81 -22.74 17.00
C ILE A 503 -2.85 -21.85 17.66
N ASP A 504 -4.11 -22.03 17.32
CA ASP A 504 -5.21 -21.26 17.90
C ASP A 504 -6.30 -22.22 18.36
N ASP A 505 -6.66 -22.09 19.63
CA ASP A 505 -7.53 -22.99 20.36
C ASP A 505 -8.57 -22.12 21.04
N TYR A 506 -9.84 -22.23 20.65
CA TYR A 506 -10.89 -21.45 21.26
C TYR A 506 -12.19 -22.22 21.49
N THR A 507 -12.80 -21.94 22.64
CA THR A 507 -14.10 -22.42 23.05
C THR A 507 -15.05 -21.24 23.09
N GLN A 508 -16.16 -21.33 22.38
CA GLN A 508 -17.23 -20.35 22.40
C GLN A 508 -18.51 -20.98 22.96
N LYS A 509 -19.00 -20.46 24.07
CA LYS A 509 -20.29 -20.82 24.67
C LYS A 509 -21.34 -19.80 24.26
N TYR A 510 -22.45 -20.23 23.68
CA TYR A 510 -23.61 -19.39 23.38
C TYR A 510 -24.61 -19.49 24.53
N LEU A 511 -24.81 -18.40 25.27
CA LEU A 511 -25.58 -18.40 26.51
C LEU A 511 -27.09 -18.57 26.27
N THR A 512 -27.60 -18.08 25.14
CA THR A 512 -29.03 -18.13 24.80
C THR A 512 -29.55 -19.52 24.46
N ILE A 513 -28.70 -20.37 23.87
CA ILE A 513 -29.05 -21.73 23.43
C ILE A 513 -28.25 -22.83 24.14
N ASN A 514 -27.48 -22.44 25.17
CA ASN A 514 -26.58 -23.30 25.93
C ASN A 514 -25.74 -24.26 25.06
N SER A 515 -25.22 -23.76 23.93
CA SER A 515 -24.40 -24.54 23.00
C SER A 515 -22.93 -24.16 23.09
N PHE A 516 -22.07 -25.13 22.80
CA PHE A 516 -20.62 -24.93 22.80
C PHE A 516 -20.07 -25.16 21.39
N ARG A 517 -19.06 -24.39 21.05
CA ARG A 517 -18.27 -24.56 19.84
C ARG A 517 -16.81 -24.54 20.22
N ASP A 518 -16.20 -25.72 20.21
CA ASP A 518 -14.76 -25.88 20.35
C ASP A 518 -14.10 -25.89 18.97
N VAL A 519 -13.07 -25.08 18.81
CA VAL A 519 -12.32 -24.95 17.57
C VAL A 519 -10.83 -24.99 17.88
N TYR A 520 -10.18 -26.03 17.39
CA TYR A 520 -8.74 -26.15 17.37
C TYR A 520 -8.24 -26.00 15.93
N GLN A 521 -7.33 -25.06 15.70
CA GLN A 521 -6.67 -24.85 14.41
C GLN A 521 -5.15 -24.79 14.57
N ASP A 522 -4.44 -25.64 13.85
CA ASP A 522 -2.99 -25.59 13.65
C ASP A 522 -2.72 -25.07 12.24
N ILE A 523 -2.15 -23.87 12.17
CA ILE A 523 -1.87 -23.15 10.93
C ILE A 523 -0.36 -23.10 10.71
N ASN A 524 0.13 -23.77 9.67
CA ASN A 524 1.51 -23.67 9.23
C ASN A 524 1.59 -22.75 8.01
N ASN A 525 2.59 -21.87 7.96
CA ASN A 525 2.80 -20.93 6.87
C ASN A 525 4.30 -20.78 6.60
N ILE A 526 4.78 -21.45 5.57
CA ILE A 526 6.16 -21.40 5.10
C ILE A 526 6.18 -20.50 3.88
N LYS A 527 7.04 -19.48 3.89
CA LYS A 527 7.22 -18.53 2.79
C LYS A 527 8.67 -18.51 2.35
N PHE A 528 8.87 -18.44 1.05
CA PHE A 528 10.15 -18.28 0.39
C PHE A 528 10.02 -17.11 -0.58
N ASP A 529 10.85 -16.10 -0.44
CA ASP A 529 10.96 -14.97 -1.34
C ASP A 529 12.39 -14.90 -1.88
N TYR A 530 12.54 -14.85 -3.18
CA TYR A 530 13.82 -14.68 -3.85
C TYR A 530 13.72 -13.53 -4.85
N ASN A 531 14.67 -12.60 -4.80
CA ASN A 531 14.79 -11.51 -5.75
C ASN A 531 16.20 -11.57 -6.34
N LEU A 532 16.32 -11.53 -7.66
CA LEU A 532 17.56 -11.53 -8.40
C LEU A 532 17.47 -10.42 -9.44
N ARG A 533 18.41 -9.49 -9.39
CA ARG A 533 18.58 -8.40 -10.35
C ARG A 533 19.83 -8.70 -11.18
N PRO A 534 19.75 -9.56 -12.22
CA PRO A 534 20.93 -9.99 -12.97
C PRO A 534 21.57 -8.81 -13.73
N SER A 535 20.79 -7.78 -14.07
CA SER A 535 21.27 -6.54 -14.66
C SER A 535 20.45 -5.35 -14.17
N LYS A 536 20.84 -4.13 -14.53
CA LYS A 536 20.05 -2.94 -14.19
C LYS A 536 18.69 -2.89 -14.91
N THR A 537 18.58 -3.61 -16.03
CA THR A 537 17.41 -3.70 -16.91
C THR A 537 16.56 -4.94 -16.68
N ALA A 538 16.95 -5.86 -15.78
CA ALA A 538 16.23 -7.10 -15.54
C ALA A 538 16.07 -7.37 -14.04
N ASN A 539 14.88 -7.83 -13.63
CA ASN A 539 14.60 -8.21 -12.26
C ASN A 539 13.67 -9.43 -12.20
N LEU A 540 14.17 -10.53 -11.63
CA LEU A 540 13.45 -11.75 -11.35
C LEU A 540 13.05 -11.78 -9.88
N ARG A 541 11.77 -11.96 -9.59
CA ARG A 541 11.23 -12.19 -8.26
C ARG A 541 10.47 -13.50 -8.23
N ALA A 542 10.94 -14.46 -7.45
CA ALA A 542 10.25 -15.70 -7.16
C ALA A 542 9.69 -15.67 -5.73
N TYR A 543 8.53 -16.28 -5.55
CA TYR A 543 7.82 -16.44 -4.29
C TYR A 543 7.27 -17.85 -4.23
N ALA A 544 7.39 -18.53 -3.11
CA ALA A 544 6.69 -19.77 -2.84
C ALA A 544 6.11 -19.74 -1.42
N ARG A 545 4.93 -20.33 -1.27
CA ARG A 545 4.20 -20.43 -0.01
C ARG A 545 3.62 -21.81 0.12
N TYR A 546 3.82 -22.40 1.29
CA TYR A 546 3.01 -23.51 1.77
C TYR A 546 2.19 -23.03 2.96
N TYR A 547 0.88 -23.24 2.89
CA TYR A 547 -0.05 -22.92 3.95
C TYR A 547 -0.87 -24.15 4.28
N SER A 548 -1.02 -24.48 5.56
CA SER A 548 -1.94 -25.54 6.01
C SER A 548 -2.82 -25.00 7.13
N ASN A 549 -4.08 -25.45 7.20
CA ASN A 549 -4.97 -25.21 8.32
C ASN A 549 -5.68 -26.52 8.69
N SER A 550 -5.43 -27.05 9.89
CA SER A 550 -6.04 -28.30 10.35
C SER A 550 -7.55 -28.22 10.59
N TYR A 551 -8.12 -27.03 10.83
CA TYR A 551 -9.56 -26.91 11.10
C TYR A 551 -10.41 -27.06 9.84
N THR A 552 -9.90 -26.55 8.72
CA THR A 552 -10.57 -26.62 7.41
C THR A 552 -10.00 -27.73 6.53
N ASP A 553 -9.02 -28.49 7.04
CA ASP A 553 -8.18 -29.43 6.28
C ASP A 553 -7.60 -28.84 4.99
N LEU A 554 -7.37 -27.52 4.97
CA LEU A 554 -6.91 -26.80 3.79
C LEU A 554 -5.38 -26.87 3.71
N LYS A 555 -4.83 -27.24 2.56
CA LYS A 555 -3.42 -27.11 2.18
C LYS A 555 -3.33 -26.31 0.89
N ASP A 556 -2.65 -25.17 0.93
CA ASP A 556 -2.40 -24.29 -0.20
C ASP A 556 -0.90 -24.27 -0.51
N TYR A 557 -0.55 -24.61 -1.74
CA TYR A 557 0.79 -24.51 -2.30
C TYR A 557 0.76 -23.45 -3.38
N THR A 558 1.34 -22.28 -3.13
CA THR A 558 1.38 -21.18 -4.09
C THR A 558 2.81 -20.85 -4.48
N GLY A 559 3.12 -20.86 -5.77
CA GLY A 559 4.37 -20.42 -6.35
C GLY A 559 4.12 -19.28 -7.34
N ASN A 560 4.94 -18.25 -7.32
CA ASN A 560 4.86 -17.13 -8.24
C ASN A 560 6.25 -16.68 -8.68
N ILE A 561 6.44 -16.49 -9.98
CA ILE A 561 7.68 -15.99 -10.56
C ILE A 561 7.31 -14.78 -11.40
N ASN A 562 7.92 -13.63 -11.16
CA ASN A 562 7.77 -12.42 -11.96
C ASN A 562 9.13 -12.01 -12.52
N PHE A 563 9.21 -11.81 -13.82
CA PHE A 563 10.40 -11.35 -14.51
C PHE A 563 10.08 -10.05 -15.23
N ASN A 564 10.69 -8.97 -14.80
CA ASN A 564 10.59 -7.66 -15.44
C ASN A 564 11.86 -7.42 -16.25
N TRP A 565 11.70 -7.01 -17.50
CA TRP A 565 12.78 -6.74 -18.44
C TRP A 565 12.53 -5.43 -19.18
N MET A 566 13.47 -4.50 -19.06
CA MET A 566 13.42 -3.16 -19.65
C MET A 566 14.74 -2.90 -20.40
N PRO A 567 14.97 -3.56 -21.55
CA PRO A 567 16.23 -3.44 -22.29
C PRO A 567 16.49 -2.03 -22.82
N SER A 568 15.44 -1.21 -22.97
CA SER A 568 15.52 0.20 -23.36
C SER A 568 14.38 1.00 -22.73
N GLU A 569 14.42 2.33 -22.79
CA GLU A 569 13.31 3.19 -22.36
C GLU A 569 12.03 3.00 -23.20
N LYS A 570 12.17 2.43 -24.41
CA LYS A 570 11.04 2.19 -25.31
C LYS A 570 10.36 0.85 -25.09
N LEU A 571 11.01 -0.12 -24.46
CA LEU A 571 10.46 -1.48 -24.31
C LEU A 571 10.47 -1.90 -22.86
N TYR A 572 9.29 -2.25 -22.36
CA TYR A 572 9.08 -2.88 -21.06
C TYR A 572 8.35 -4.21 -21.27
N SER A 573 8.86 -5.28 -20.68
CA SER A 573 8.23 -6.60 -20.66
C SER A 573 8.13 -7.08 -19.21
N SER A 574 7.00 -7.67 -18.86
CA SER A 574 6.73 -8.25 -17.55
C SER A 574 6.07 -9.61 -17.76
N VAL A 575 6.78 -10.67 -17.40
CA VAL A 575 6.27 -12.04 -17.43
C VAL A 575 6.03 -12.50 -16.01
N SER A 576 4.85 -13.04 -15.72
CA SER A 576 4.51 -13.62 -14.44
C SER A 576 3.93 -15.02 -14.61
N LEU A 577 4.45 -15.99 -13.86
CA LEU A 577 3.89 -17.32 -13.72
C LEU A 577 3.40 -17.49 -12.30
N ASN A 578 2.17 -17.95 -12.12
CA ASN A 578 1.57 -18.27 -10.83
C ASN A 578 1.05 -19.71 -10.89
N LEU A 579 1.43 -20.53 -9.93
CA LEU A 579 0.96 -21.89 -9.75
C LEU A 579 0.40 -21.98 -8.33
N SER A 580 -0.88 -22.28 -8.18
CA SER A 580 -1.50 -22.52 -6.87
C SER A 580 -2.18 -23.88 -6.87
N ARG A 581 -2.04 -24.64 -5.79
CA ARG A 581 -2.82 -25.86 -5.57
C ARG A 581 -3.45 -25.81 -4.19
N ASN A 582 -4.78 -25.91 -4.14
CA ASN A 582 -5.57 -25.92 -2.92
C ASN A 582 -6.17 -27.32 -2.74
N GLU A 583 -5.76 -28.02 -1.69
CA GLU A 583 -6.33 -29.30 -1.25
C GLU A 583 -7.17 -29.06 0.01
N SER A 584 -8.39 -29.57 0.07
CA SER A 584 -9.31 -29.53 1.22
C SER A 584 -10.24 -30.73 1.17
N ILE A 585 -11.05 -30.96 2.22
CA ILE A 585 -12.06 -32.04 2.21
C ILE A 585 -13.00 -31.93 1.00
N TYR A 586 -13.35 -30.70 0.60
CA TYR A 586 -14.34 -30.45 -0.43
C TYR A 586 -13.74 -30.17 -1.81
N SER A 587 -12.44 -29.90 -1.91
CA SER A 587 -11.83 -29.53 -3.18
C SER A 587 -10.34 -29.86 -3.27
N ASP A 588 -9.90 -30.35 -4.44
CA ASP A 588 -8.49 -30.42 -4.84
C ASP A 588 -8.38 -29.74 -6.19
N ILE A 589 -7.92 -28.48 -6.20
CA ILE A 589 -7.88 -27.65 -7.40
C ILE A 589 -6.48 -27.08 -7.58
N THR A 590 -5.95 -27.22 -8.79
CA THR A 590 -4.67 -26.64 -9.22
C THR A 590 -4.92 -25.57 -10.28
N TYR A 591 -4.40 -24.37 -10.05
CA TYR A 591 -4.42 -23.23 -10.95
C TYR A 591 -3.02 -22.92 -11.45
N LEU A 592 -2.85 -22.76 -12.75
CA LEU A 592 -1.66 -22.23 -13.40
C LEU A 592 -2.08 -20.97 -14.15
N THR A 593 -1.45 -19.84 -13.85
CA THR A 593 -1.63 -18.58 -14.57
C THR A 593 -0.30 -18.12 -15.12
N PHE A 594 -0.16 -18.02 -16.43
CA PHE A 594 0.93 -17.32 -17.09
C PHE A 594 0.39 -16.00 -17.61
N ASN A 595 1.06 -14.90 -17.30
CA ASN A 595 0.70 -13.58 -17.79
C ASN A 595 1.95 -12.89 -18.34
N GLU A 596 1.90 -12.42 -19.56
CA GLU A 596 2.93 -11.63 -20.21
C GLU A 596 2.34 -10.28 -20.62
N ASN A 597 2.98 -9.20 -20.21
CA ASN A 597 2.67 -7.84 -20.62
C ASN A 597 3.89 -7.24 -21.30
N ILE A 598 3.74 -6.78 -22.53
CA ILE A 598 4.76 -6.05 -23.27
C ILE A 598 4.20 -4.66 -23.55
N SER A 599 4.95 -3.61 -23.20
CA SER A 599 4.67 -2.23 -23.60
C SER A 599 5.82 -1.71 -24.45
N TYR A 600 5.52 -1.29 -25.67
CA TYR A 600 6.46 -0.74 -26.62
C TYR A 600 6.04 0.69 -27.02
N THR A 601 6.88 1.66 -26.69
CA THR A 601 6.74 3.06 -27.08
C THR A 601 7.29 3.22 -28.50
N ILE A 602 6.39 3.23 -29.49
CA ILE A 602 6.74 3.38 -30.91
C ILE A 602 7.36 4.78 -31.12
N ASN A 603 6.72 5.79 -30.54
CA ASN A 603 7.20 7.18 -30.48
C ASN A 603 6.52 7.90 -29.29
N GLU A 604 6.78 9.21 -29.15
CA GLU A 604 6.24 10.04 -28.05
C GLU A 604 4.71 10.00 -27.90
N ASN A 605 3.98 9.68 -28.97
CA ASN A 605 2.52 9.71 -28.98
C ASN A 605 1.87 8.33 -29.06
N TRP A 606 2.61 7.27 -29.41
CA TRP A 606 2.05 5.94 -29.66
C TRP A 606 2.71 4.89 -28.78
N ASN A 607 1.89 4.16 -28.02
CA ASN A 607 2.30 3.04 -27.19
C ASN A 607 1.49 1.78 -27.57
N LEU A 608 2.21 0.73 -27.95
CA LEU A 608 1.64 -0.59 -28.19
C LEU A 608 1.76 -1.41 -26.91
N THR A 609 0.64 -1.87 -26.36
CA THR A 609 0.61 -2.83 -25.25
C THR A 609 0.10 -4.18 -25.73
N HIS A 610 0.86 -5.25 -25.54
CA HIS A 610 0.42 -6.62 -25.73
C HIS A 610 0.25 -7.30 -24.37
N ASN A 611 -0.80 -8.09 -24.22
CA ASN A 611 -1.11 -8.86 -23.01
C ASN A 611 -1.46 -10.29 -23.42
N LEU A 612 -0.82 -11.27 -22.80
CA LEU A 612 -1.13 -12.69 -22.96
C LEU A 612 -1.37 -13.28 -21.58
N LEU A 613 -2.53 -13.90 -21.37
CA LEU A 613 -2.95 -14.59 -20.17
C LEU A 613 -3.30 -16.03 -20.53
N LEU A 614 -2.56 -16.99 -19.99
CA LEU A 614 -2.92 -18.40 -19.97
C LEU A 614 -3.36 -18.74 -18.56
N PHE A 615 -4.54 -19.32 -18.40
CA PHE A 615 -5.08 -19.77 -17.13
C PHE A 615 -5.54 -21.22 -17.30
N VAL A 616 -5.04 -22.11 -16.46
CA VAL A 616 -5.44 -23.52 -16.45
C VAL A 616 -5.83 -23.87 -15.02
N SER A 617 -7.07 -24.30 -14.83
CA SER A 617 -7.60 -24.88 -13.60
C SER A 617 -7.87 -26.36 -13.84
N ARG A 618 -7.45 -27.22 -12.92
CA ARG A 618 -7.75 -28.67 -12.91
C ARG A 618 -8.20 -29.09 -11.52
N GLY A 619 -9.24 -29.91 -11.39
CA GLY A 619 -9.68 -30.35 -10.06
C GLY A 619 -11.14 -30.76 -9.92
N SER A 620 -11.57 -30.87 -8.65
CA SER A 620 -12.90 -31.37 -8.24
C SER A 620 -14.10 -30.64 -8.85
N ASP A 621 -13.97 -29.35 -9.18
CA ASP A 621 -15.15 -28.51 -9.54
C ASP A 621 -15.14 -27.87 -10.93
N ALA A 622 -14.05 -27.94 -11.70
CA ALA A 622 -14.03 -27.79 -13.16
C ALA A 622 -12.59 -27.76 -13.69
N ASP A 623 -12.39 -28.49 -14.79
CA ASP A 623 -11.24 -28.29 -15.68
C ASP A 623 -11.54 -27.09 -16.58
N ILE A 624 -10.83 -25.98 -16.37
CA ILE A 624 -10.97 -24.75 -17.16
C ILE A 624 -9.62 -24.45 -17.78
N ASN A 625 -9.50 -24.39 -19.10
CA ASN A 625 -8.35 -23.76 -19.75
C ASN A 625 -8.82 -22.49 -20.44
N LEU A 626 -8.24 -21.36 -20.10
CA LEU A 626 -8.52 -20.04 -20.62
C LEU A 626 -7.24 -19.47 -21.20
N LEU A 627 -7.20 -19.24 -22.51
CA LEU A 627 -6.18 -18.46 -23.18
C LEU A 627 -6.82 -17.14 -23.59
N ASN A 628 -6.33 -16.02 -23.06
CA ASN A 628 -6.72 -14.68 -23.46
C ASN A 628 -5.47 -13.95 -23.95
N THR A 629 -5.50 -13.42 -25.17
CA THR A 629 -4.42 -12.62 -25.72
C THR A 629 -4.99 -11.33 -26.27
N GLY A 630 -4.25 -10.23 -26.21
CA GLY A 630 -4.72 -8.99 -26.78
C GLY A 630 -3.63 -7.97 -27.01
N ALA A 631 -3.86 -7.12 -28.00
CA ALA A 631 -3.00 -6.00 -28.32
C ALA A 631 -3.84 -4.73 -28.33
N ASN A 632 -3.35 -3.71 -27.62
CA ASN A 632 -3.92 -2.36 -27.64
C ASN A 632 -2.88 -1.39 -28.16
N LEU A 633 -3.26 -0.64 -29.19
CA LEU A 633 -2.50 0.49 -29.68
C LEU A 633 -3.11 1.75 -29.08
N ASN A 634 -2.37 2.42 -28.19
CA ASN A 634 -2.79 3.64 -27.52
C ASN A 634 -2.09 4.84 -28.15
N TYR A 635 -2.87 5.87 -28.43
CA TYR A 635 -2.43 7.19 -28.87
C TYR A 635 -2.65 8.21 -27.75
N SER A 636 -1.65 9.04 -27.48
CA SER A 636 -1.79 10.21 -26.61
C SER A 636 -0.87 11.30 -27.13
N LYS A 637 -1.44 12.38 -27.68
CA LYS A 637 -0.69 13.53 -28.18
C LYS A 637 -1.09 14.78 -27.44
N GLN A 638 -0.10 15.40 -26.80
CA GLN A 638 -0.22 16.75 -26.29
C GLN A 638 -0.11 17.74 -27.47
N VAL A 639 -1.25 18.19 -27.99
CA VAL A 639 -1.33 19.12 -29.13
C VAL A 639 -0.88 20.53 -28.73
N SER A 640 -1.09 20.91 -27.47
CA SER A 640 -0.56 22.12 -26.84
C SER A 640 -0.37 21.90 -25.34
N GLU A 641 0.21 22.86 -24.62
CA GLU A 641 0.28 22.84 -23.15
C GLU A 641 -1.08 22.59 -22.47
N THR A 642 -2.16 22.95 -23.17
CA THR A 642 -3.52 22.90 -22.67
C THR A 642 -4.38 21.81 -23.30
N LEU A 643 -4.06 21.29 -24.49
CA LEU A 643 -4.88 20.31 -25.20
C LEU A 643 -4.15 18.97 -25.32
N ASN A 644 -4.75 17.91 -24.78
CA ASN A 644 -4.33 16.54 -24.96
C ASN A 644 -5.42 15.75 -25.70
N ILE A 645 -5.06 15.04 -26.75
CA ILE A 645 -5.93 14.11 -27.47
C ILE A 645 -5.43 12.71 -27.19
N PHE A 646 -6.32 11.81 -26.79
CA PHE A 646 -5.96 10.41 -26.55
C PHE A 646 -6.99 9.49 -27.19
N GLY A 647 -6.57 8.27 -27.46
CA GLY A 647 -7.45 7.23 -27.96
C GLY A 647 -6.70 5.94 -28.11
N GLY A 648 -7.39 4.92 -28.59
CA GLY A 648 -6.79 3.61 -28.71
C GLY A 648 -7.75 2.60 -29.29
N VAL A 649 -7.14 1.58 -29.87
CA VAL A 649 -7.82 0.43 -30.45
C VAL A 649 -7.22 -0.81 -29.83
N GLY A 650 -8.07 -1.67 -29.29
CA GLY A 650 -7.69 -2.91 -28.63
C GLY A 650 -8.41 -4.09 -29.24
N VAL A 651 -7.68 -5.15 -29.55
CA VAL A 651 -8.26 -6.44 -29.93
C VAL A 651 -7.83 -7.46 -28.90
N THR A 652 -8.77 -8.20 -28.33
CA THR A 652 -8.48 -9.34 -27.47
C THR A 652 -9.15 -10.60 -28.03
N GLY A 653 -8.46 -11.72 -28.06
CA GLY A 653 -9.01 -13.04 -28.33
C GLY A 653 -9.05 -13.86 -27.04
N GLN A 654 -10.10 -14.64 -26.85
CA GLN A 654 -10.29 -15.51 -25.70
C GLN A 654 -10.70 -16.90 -26.18
N ILE A 655 -10.01 -17.94 -25.71
CA ILE A 655 -10.40 -19.34 -25.87
C ILE A 655 -10.59 -19.90 -24.48
N GLU A 656 -11.78 -20.39 -24.16
CA GLU A 656 -12.12 -21.03 -22.91
C GLU A 656 -12.60 -22.46 -23.20
N THR A 657 -11.90 -23.46 -22.67
CA THR A 657 -12.29 -24.86 -22.69
C THR A 657 -12.65 -25.28 -21.27
N ASN A 658 -13.95 -25.38 -21.00
CA ASN A 658 -14.53 -25.92 -19.78
C ASN A 658 -15.63 -26.93 -20.18
N ARG A 659 -16.76 -27.01 -19.45
CA ARG A 659 -17.97 -27.75 -19.82
C ARG A 659 -18.56 -27.34 -21.18
N ILE A 660 -18.19 -26.17 -21.69
CA ILE A 660 -18.55 -25.65 -23.00
C ILE A 660 -17.29 -25.00 -23.58
N GLU A 661 -16.86 -25.45 -24.76
CA GLU A 661 -15.79 -24.78 -25.50
C GLU A 661 -16.31 -23.49 -26.12
N ARG A 662 -15.63 -22.39 -25.81
CA ARG A 662 -15.96 -21.05 -26.30
C ARG A 662 -14.70 -20.42 -26.86
N TYR A 663 -14.77 -19.92 -28.09
CA TYR A 663 -13.75 -19.06 -28.66
C TYR A 663 -14.41 -17.74 -29.01
N GLY A 664 -13.84 -16.63 -28.58
CA GLY A 664 -14.40 -15.32 -28.78
C GLY A 664 -13.34 -14.25 -28.87
N GLY A 665 -13.77 -13.03 -29.12
CA GLY A 665 -12.87 -11.90 -29.14
C GLY A 665 -13.62 -10.61 -28.85
N THR A 666 -12.89 -9.65 -28.29
CA THR A 666 -13.37 -8.30 -28.03
C THR A 666 -12.62 -7.34 -28.93
N LEU A 667 -13.34 -6.52 -29.68
CA LEU A 667 -12.81 -5.29 -30.25
C LEU A 667 -13.19 -4.14 -29.32
N SER A 668 -12.22 -3.35 -28.89
CA SER A 668 -12.41 -2.18 -28.06
C SER A 668 -11.84 -0.94 -28.74
N LEU A 669 -12.56 0.17 -28.61
CA LEU A 669 -12.19 1.48 -29.10
C LEU A 669 -12.36 2.45 -27.94
N ASN A 670 -11.35 3.25 -27.66
CA ASN A 670 -11.48 4.38 -26.74
C ASN A 670 -10.93 5.64 -27.38
N GLY A 671 -11.43 6.78 -26.94
CA GLY A 671 -11.08 8.07 -27.52
C GLY A 671 -11.52 9.18 -26.61
N GLY A 672 -10.76 10.26 -26.58
CA GLY A 672 -11.13 11.42 -25.81
C GLY A 672 -10.19 12.59 -26.03
N LEU A 673 -10.61 13.72 -25.51
CA LEU A 673 -9.81 14.93 -25.46
C LEU A 673 -9.90 15.52 -24.06
N SER A 674 -8.80 16.08 -23.60
CA SER A 674 -8.76 16.92 -22.41
C SER A 674 -8.22 18.28 -22.78
N LYS A 675 -8.97 19.33 -22.46
CA LYS A 675 -8.58 20.71 -22.68
C LYS A 675 -8.56 21.47 -21.36
N LYS A 676 -7.42 22.06 -21.02
CA LYS A 676 -7.25 23.02 -19.94
C LYS A 676 -7.49 24.42 -20.48
N PHE A 677 -8.20 25.25 -19.74
CA PHE A 677 -8.45 26.64 -20.10
C PHE A 677 -7.78 27.52 -19.05
N SER A 678 -6.67 28.16 -19.41
CA SER A 678 -5.87 28.98 -18.49
C SER A 678 -6.63 30.17 -17.92
N PHE A 679 -7.58 30.75 -18.67
CA PHE A 679 -8.32 31.95 -18.27
C PHE A 679 -9.30 31.72 -17.11
N LEU A 680 -9.72 30.47 -16.86
CA LEU A 680 -10.62 30.08 -15.76
C LEU A 680 -10.08 28.92 -14.93
N ASP A 681 -8.81 28.52 -15.11
CA ASP A 681 -8.25 27.29 -14.51
C ASP A 681 -9.22 26.10 -14.63
N SER A 682 -9.87 26.01 -15.80
CA SER A 682 -10.90 25.01 -16.08
C SER A 682 -10.29 23.84 -16.82
N GLN A 683 -10.88 22.66 -16.65
CA GLN A 683 -10.56 21.46 -17.39
C GLN A 683 -11.85 20.87 -17.94
N PHE A 684 -11.88 20.68 -19.26
CA PHE A 684 -12.87 19.87 -19.95
C PHE A 684 -12.24 18.53 -20.32
N LEU A 685 -12.98 17.46 -20.14
CA LEU A 685 -12.64 16.10 -20.53
C LEU A 685 -13.90 15.49 -21.15
N ILE A 686 -13.80 15.04 -22.39
CA ILE A 686 -14.80 14.16 -23.00
C ILE A 686 -14.07 12.92 -23.45
N SER A 687 -14.60 11.76 -23.06
CA SER A 687 -14.02 10.46 -23.39
C SER A 687 -15.11 9.45 -23.62
N GLY A 688 -14.98 8.64 -24.66
CA GLY A 688 -15.82 7.50 -24.92
C GLY A 688 -15.02 6.21 -24.98
N SER A 689 -15.68 5.10 -24.70
CA SER A 689 -15.17 3.77 -24.95
C SER A 689 -16.28 2.86 -25.44
N GLY A 690 -16.06 2.10 -26.50
CA GLY A 690 -16.93 1.02 -26.93
C GLY A 690 -16.16 -0.30 -26.89
N SER A 691 -16.83 -1.39 -26.55
CA SER A 691 -16.30 -2.73 -26.77
C SER A 691 -17.37 -3.67 -27.28
N LYS A 692 -17.01 -4.55 -28.21
CA LYS A 692 -17.89 -5.58 -28.76
C LYS A 692 -17.22 -6.93 -28.59
N TYR A 693 -17.79 -7.76 -27.73
CA TYR A 693 -17.39 -9.16 -27.57
C TYR A 693 -18.32 -10.08 -28.35
N ARG A 694 -17.75 -11.05 -29.06
CA ARG A 694 -18.49 -12.14 -29.73
C ARG A 694 -17.83 -13.47 -29.41
N SER A 695 -18.61 -14.53 -29.22
CA SER A 695 -18.12 -15.90 -29.04
C SER A 695 -18.74 -16.88 -30.04
N SER A 696 -18.14 -18.06 -30.15
CA SER A 696 -18.60 -19.19 -30.96
C SER A 696 -19.90 -19.83 -30.53
N LYS A 697 -20.41 -19.46 -29.35
CA LYS A 697 -21.69 -19.92 -28.80
C LYS A 697 -22.75 -18.82 -28.87
N ASP A 698 -22.58 -17.86 -29.78
CA ASP A 698 -23.40 -16.67 -29.92
C ASP A 698 -23.48 -15.81 -28.65
N ASP A 699 -22.51 -15.95 -27.74
CA ASP A 699 -22.40 -14.99 -26.64
C ASP A 699 -22.02 -13.64 -27.23
N ARG A 700 -22.67 -12.59 -26.73
CA ARG A 700 -22.29 -11.22 -27.05
C ARG A 700 -22.27 -10.36 -25.80
N ASN A 701 -21.36 -9.41 -25.75
CA ASN A 701 -21.35 -8.36 -24.75
C ASN A 701 -20.89 -7.07 -25.44
N ASP A 702 -21.86 -6.21 -25.74
CA ASP A 702 -21.63 -4.90 -26.35
C ASP A 702 -21.70 -3.87 -25.24
N THR A 703 -20.56 -3.24 -24.93
CA THR A 703 -20.52 -2.13 -23.98
C THR A 703 -20.19 -0.84 -24.69
N TYR A 704 -20.79 0.23 -24.23
CA TYR A 704 -20.50 1.58 -24.68
C TYR A 704 -20.59 2.52 -23.49
N SER A 705 -19.59 3.36 -23.32
CA SER A 705 -19.62 4.41 -22.33
C SER A 705 -19.16 5.72 -22.94
N ILE A 706 -19.83 6.81 -22.56
CA ILE A 706 -19.36 8.17 -22.79
C ILE A 706 -19.35 8.86 -21.45
N THR A 707 -18.21 9.47 -21.13
CA THR A 707 -18.02 10.30 -19.96
C THR A 707 -17.62 11.69 -20.39
N GLU A 708 -18.42 12.66 -19.99
CA GLU A 708 -18.15 14.08 -20.08
C GLU A 708 -17.87 14.60 -18.66
N ARG A 709 -16.82 15.40 -18.52
CA ARG A 709 -16.48 16.07 -17.27
C ARG A 709 -16.01 17.48 -17.56
N LEU A 710 -16.68 18.45 -16.95
CA LEU A 710 -16.29 19.85 -16.96
C LEU A 710 -16.03 20.29 -15.53
N THR A 711 -14.80 20.67 -15.23
CA THR A 711 -14.41 21.32 -13.98
C THR A 711 -14.02 22.76 -14.32
N SER A 712 -14.67 23.76 -13.73
CA SER A 712 -14.38 25.18 -14.02
C SER A 712 -14.20 25.98 -12.74
N GLN A 713 -13.11 26.74 -12.59
CA GLN A 713 -13.00 27.71 -11.51
C GLN A 713 -13.73 28.98 -11.95
N LEU A 714 -14.97 29.15 -11.48
CA LEU A 714 -15.77 30.36 -11.73
C LEU A 714 -15.19 31.59 -11.01
N SER A 715 -14.48 31.36 -9.90
CA SER A 715 -13.66 32.36 -9.22
C SER A 715 -12.58 31.65 -8.38
N LYS A 716 -11.66 32.40 -7.76
CA LYS A 716 -10.67 31.88 -6.80
C LYS A 716 -11.27 30.96 -5.71
N ASN A 717 -12.52 31.21 -5.37
CA ASN A 717 -13.24 30.54 -4.30
C ASN A 717 -14.45 29.74 -4.79
N MET A 718 -14.69 29.60 -6.09
CA MET A 718 -15.91 28.95 -6.60
C MET A 718 -15.56 28.05 -7.78
N LYS A 719 -15.97 26.79 -7.66
CA LYS A 719 -15.68 25.72 -8.60
C LYS A 719 -17.00 25.09 -9.04
N PHE A 720 -17.21 25.01 -10.34
CA PHE A 720 -18.26 24.20 -10.94
C PHE A 720 -17.70 22.85 -11.33
N ASP A 721 -18.39 21.77 -10.94
CA ASP A 721 -18.07 20.40 -11.32
C ASP A 721 -19.32 19.79 -11.98
N HIS A 722 -19.22 19.55 -13.28
CA HIS A 722 -20.17 18.77 -14.07
C HIS A 722 -19.55 17.43 -14.45
N TYR A 723 -20.35 16.38 -14.37
CA TYR A 723 -20.00 15.04 -14.80
C TYR A 723 -21.24 14.36 -15.36
N THR A 724 -21.16 13.86 -16.59
CA THR A 724 -22.20 13.03 -17.20
C THR A 724 -21.56 11.76 -17.71
N THR A 725 -22.08 10.61 -17.29
CA THR A 725 -21.68 9.31 -17.80
C THR A 725 -22.89 8.57 -18.32
N TYR A 726 -22.87 8.31 -19.62
CA TYR A 726 -23.74 7.33 -20.26
C TYR A 726 -23.02 5.98 -20.27
N TYR A 727 -23.69 4.92 -19.85
CA TYR A 727 -23.20 3.56 -19.90
C TYR A 727 -24.30 2.65 -20.44
N TYR A 728 -24.00 1.93 -21.50
CA TYR A 728 -24.85 0.92 -22.11
C TYR A 728 -24.10 -0.41 -22.16
N GLN A 729 -24.80 -1.49 -21.86
CA GLN A 729 -24.32 -2.84 -21.94
C GLN A 729 -25.47 -3.73 -22.41
N ASP A 730 -25.33 -4.34 -23.59
CA ASP A 730 -26.18 -5.44 -24.03
C ASP A 730 -25.40 -6.72 -23.99
N SER A 731 -25.87 -7.69 -23.21
CA SER A 731 -25.19 -8.95 -23.07
C SER A 731 -26.13 -10.13 -23.20
N ARG A 732 -25.70 -11.13 -23.96
CA ARG A 732 -26.39 -12.39 -24.16
C ARG A 732 -25.40 -13.49 -23.86
N TYR A 733 -25.73 -14.34 -22.89
CA TYR A 733 -24.88 -15.44 -22.50
C TYR A 733 -25.64 -16.75 -22.52
N TYR A 734 -24.98 -17.79 -23.03
CA TYR A 734 -25.46 -19.16 -23.00
C TYR A 734 -25.22 -19.77 -21.62
N VAL A 735 -26.29 -20.26 -20.98
CA VAL A 735 -26.24 -20.99 -19.71
C VAL A 735 -26.55 -22.46 -20.02
N LYS A 736 -25.65 -23.39 -19.64
CA LYS A 736 -25.88 -24.82 -19.86
C LYS A 736 -27.20 -25.23 -19.19
N ASP A 737 -28.04 -25.95 -19.91
CA ASP A 737 -29.36 -26.43 -19.47
C ASP A 737 -30.45 -25.34 -19.33
N LYS A 738 -30.22 -24.13 -19.87
CA LYS A 738 -31.22 -23.05 -20.02
C LYS A 738 -31.13 -22.42 -21.40
N GLU A 739 -32.20 -21.74 -21.82
CA GLU A 739 -32.17 -20.85 -22.98
C GLU A 739 -31.18 -19.69 -22.75
N PHE A 740 -30.85 -18.96 -23.82
CA PHE A 740 -30.02 -17.76 -23.74
C PHE A 740 -30.61 -16.75 -22.76
N THR A 741 -29.80 -16.31 -21.79
CA THR A 741 -30.19 -15.18 -20.95
C THR A 741 -29.67 -13.90 -21.59
N THR A 742 -30.58 -13.01 -21.96
CA THR A 742 -30.23 -11.67 -22.45
C THR A 742 -30.46 -10.67 -21.32
N THR A 743 -29.42 -9.90 -21.00
CA THR A 743 -29.50 -8.78 -20.06
C THR A 743 -29.07 -7.53 -20.78
N SER A 744 -29.94 -6.51 -20.75
CA SER A 744 -29.59 -5.17 -21.19
C SER A 744 -29.59 -4.24 -20.00
N TYR A 745 -28.51 -3.47 -19.88
CA TYR A 745 -28.28 -2.50 -18.84
C TYR A 745 -27.93 -1.18 -19.49
N GLU A 746 -28.72 -0.17 -19.21
CA GLU A 746 -28.50 1.19 -19.66
C GLU A 746 -28.55 2.06 -18.43
N ASN A 747 -27.60 2.98 -18.28
CA ASN A 747 -27.52 3.88 -17.14
C ASN A 747 -26.91 5.21 -17.56
N ILE A 748 -27.62 6.30 -17.28
CA ILE A 748 -27.13 7.67 -17.40
C ILE A 748 -26.97 8.20 -15.99
N GLU A 749 -25.76 8.61 -15.62
CA GLU A 749 -25.46 9.33 -14.39
C GLU A 749 -25.06 10.76 -14.73
N THR A 750 -25.84 11.74 -14.31
CA THR A 750 -25.47 13.16 -14.43
C THR A 750 -25.33 13.76 -13.04
N SER A 751 -24.18 14.34 -12.74
CA SER A 751 -23.88 15.04 -11.50
C SER A 751 -23.46 16.47 -11.79
N ASN A 752 -24.18 17.43 -11.24
CA ASN A 752 -23.82 18.85 -11.28
C ASN A 752 -23.60 19.34 -9.87
N ALA A 753 -22.50 20.05 -9.62
CA ALA A 753 -22.21 20.64 -8.33
C ALA A 753 -21.54 22.00 -8.48
N ILE A 754 -22.05 23.00 -7.76
CA ILE A 754 -21.34 24.25 -7.51
C ILE A 754 -20.72 24.13 -6.12
N ARG A 755 -19.41 24.26 -6.04
CA ARG A 755 -18.63 24.20 -4.81
C ARG A 755 -18.00 25.56 -4.54
N TYR A 756 -18.37 26.19 -3.45
CA TYR A 756 -17.71 27.36 -2.93
C TYR A 756 -16.67 26.94 -1.88
N HIS A 757 -15.49 27.53 -1.92
CA HIS A 757 -14.40 27.36 -0.97
C HIS A 757 -13.77 28.72 -0.67
N SER A 758 -13.96 29.26 0.52
CA SER A 758 -13.37 30.52 0.93
C SER A 758 -12.49 30.35 2.16
N LYS A 759 -11.37 31.07 2.18
CA LYS A 759 -10.61 31.27 3.41
C LYS A 759 -11.33 32.32 4.26
N LEU A 760 -11.73 31.95 5.47
CA LEU A 760 -12.23 32.89 6.47
C LEU A 760 -11.04 33.48 7.22
N GLY A 761 -10.49 34.56 6.67
CA GLY A 761 -9.22 35.15 7.11
C GLY A 761 -8.03 34.20 6.90
N TRP A 762 -7.06 34.26 7.81
CA TRP A 762 -5.83 33.44 7.77
C TRP A 762 -5.97 32.11 8.52
N LYS A 763 -7.10 31.90 9.19
CA LYS A 763 -7.28 30.84 10.18
C LYS A 763 -8.44 29.90 9.92
N GLY A 764 -9.35 30.26 9.01
CA GLY A 764 -10.52 29.46 8.72
C GLY A 764 -10.66 29.12 7.24
N VAL A 765 -11.44 28.07 7.00
CA VAL A 765 -11.83 27.56 5.69
C VAL A 765 -13.32 27.25 5.76
N PHE A 766 -14.07 27.81 4.83
CA PHE A 766 -15.47 27.52 4.59
C PHE A 766 -15.61 26.88 3.22
N GLY A 767 -16.27 25.74 3.17
CA GLY A 767 -16.67 25.04 1.96
C GLY A 767 -18.18 24.88 1.96
N SER A 768 -18.82 25.08 0.82
CA SER A 768 -20.20 24.69 0.62
C SER A 768 -20.34 24.12 -0.78
N GLY A 769 -21.20 23.11 -0.93
CA GLY A 769 -21.51 22.51 -2.21
C GLY A 769 -22.99 22.31 -2.33
N ILE A 770 -23.59 22.71 -3.45
CA ILE A 770 -24.95 22.33 -3.81
C ILE A 770 -24.92 21.65 -5.16
N GLY A 771 -25.73 20.62 -5.32
CA GLY A 771 -25.75 19.85 -6.54
C GLY A 771 -26.87 18.86 -6.61
N PHE A 772 -26.89 18.12 -7.69
CA PHE A 772 -27.80 17.01 -7.87
C PHE A 772 -27.08 15.88 -8.60
N LYS A 773 -27.49 14.65 -8.32
CA LYS A 773 -27.18 13.48 -9.15
C LYS A 773 -28.46 12.93 -9.74
N TYR A 774 -28.43 12.54 -11.00
CA TYR A 774 -29.56 11.95 -11.70
C TYR A 774 -29.13 10.61 -12.27
N TYR A 775 -29.92 9.56 -12.02
CA TYR A 775 -29.70 8.21 -12.52
C TYR A 775 -30.93 7.78 -13.33
N LYS A 776 -30.75 7.37 -14.59
CA LYS A 776 -31.82 6.83 -15.46
C LYS A 776 -31.35 5.57 -16.16
N GLY A 777 -32.20 4.54 -16.29
CA GLY A 777 -31.81 3.30 -16.97
C GLY A 777 -32.93 2.31 -17.30
N LYS A 778 -32.71 1.44 -18.29
CA LYS A 778 -33.72 0.49 -18.84
C LYS A 778 -34.33 -0.49 -17.81
N ASN A 779 -33.67 -0.72 -16.68
CA ASN A 779 -34.14 -1.55 -15.55
C ASN A 779 -33.91 -0.87 -14.19
N ARG A 780 -33.68 0.43 -14.18
CA ARG A 780 -33.50 1.22 -12.97
C ARG A 780 -34.56 2.31 -12.94
N LYS A 781 -35.37 2.31 -11.89
CA LYS A 781 -36.28 3.42 -11.62
C LYS A 781 -35.45 4.70 -11.59
N GLU A 782 -35.91 5.75 -12.28
CA GLU A 782 -35.22 7.03 -12.31
C GLU A 782 -35.01 7.53 -10.86
N ARG A 783 -33.79 7.94 -10.53
CA ARG A 783 -33.45 8.43 -9.19
C ARG A 783 -32.82 9.80 -9.29
N PHE A 784 -33.35 10.74 -8.52
CA PHE A 784 -32.80 12.08 -8.41
C PHE A 784 -32.32 12.30 -6.96
N TYR A 785 -31.07 12.74 -6.84
CA TYR A 785 -30.37 12.96 -5.59
C TYR A 785 -29.90 14.41 -5.48
N PRO A 786 -30.77 15.37 -5.16
CA PRO A 786 -30.31 16.69 -4.78
C PRO A 786 -29.52 16.55 -3.47
N PHE A 787 -28.37 17.20 -3.42
CA PHE A 787 -27.50 17.19 -2.26
C PHE A 787 -26.95 18.57 -1.96
N GLY A 788 -26.71 18.82 -0.68
CA GLY A 788 -26.03 19.99 -0.18
C GLY A 788 -24.98 19.55 0.83
N ASN A 789 -23.82 20.20 0.82
CA ASN A 789 -22.86 20.09 1.90
C ASN A 789 -22.37 21.46 2.33
N LEU A 790 -22.01 21.55 3.59
CA LEU A 790 -21.41 22.72 4.20
C LEU A 790 -20.32 22.21 5.13
N ASN A 791 -19.11 22.75 5.00
CA ASN A 791 -17.95 22.41 5.81
C ASN A 791 -17.30 23.70 6.31
N LEU A 792 -17.19 23.88 7.60
CA LEU A 792 -16.54 25.03 8.22
C LEU A 792 -15.47 24.53 9.17
N THR A 793 -14.26 25.04 9.01
CA THR A 793 -13.14 24.79 9.92
C THR A 793 -12.53 26.13 10.28
N TYR A 794 -12.56 26.53 11.54
CA TYR A 794 -12.09 27.85 11.97
C TYR A 794 -11.15 27.74 13.17
N LYS A 795 -9.91 28.21 13.03
CA LYS A 795 -8.97 28.32 14.15
C LYS A 795 -9.15 29.68 14.83
N PHE A 796 -9.76 29.75 16.00
CA PHE A 796 -9.82 31.02 16.75
C PHE A 796 -8.41 31.42 17.23
N THR A 797 -7.64 30.45 17.73
CA THR A 797 -6.24 30.61 18.15
C THR A 797 -5.37 29.46 17.65
N LYS A 798 -4.04 29.48 17.87
CA LYS A 798 -3.17 28.33 17.58
C LYS A 798 -3.59 27.04 18.30
N ARG A 799 -4.45 27.16 19.32
CA ARG A 799 -4.85 26.07 20.20
C ARG A 799 -6.36 25.86 20.29
N LEU A 800 -7.19 26.66 19.61
CA LEU A 800 -8.65 26.52 19.60
C LEU A 800 -9.14 26.39 18.15
N LEU A 801 -9.69 25.23 17.81
CA LEU A 801 -10.16 24.87 16.47
C LEU A 801 -11.63 24.45 16.57
N TYR A 802 -12.47 25.11 15.79
CA TYR A 802 -13.86 24.74 15.58
C TYR A 802 -14.02 24.04 14.24
N LYS A 803 -14.84 22.99 14.22
CA LYS A 803 -15.18 22.19 13.05
C LYS A 803 -16.69 22.06 12.97
N PHE A 804 -17.23 22.16 11.77
CA PHE A 804 -18.64 21.95 11.49
C PHE A 804 -18.79 21.37 10.10
N SER A 805 -19.62 20.36 9.94
CA SER A 805 -19.97 19.81 8.64
C SER A 805 -21.45 19.42 8.63
N ILE A 806 -22.19 19.80 7.59
CA ILE A 806 -23.53 19.30 7.33
C ILE A 806 -23.54 18.70 5.94
N ASP A 807 -24.02 17.48 5.82
CA ASP A 807 -24.34 16.83 4.56
C ASP A 807 -25.83 16.53 4.52
N VAL A 808 -26.54 17.04 3.51
CA VAL A 808 -27.95 16.76 3.26
C VAL A 808 -28.11 16.15 1.88
N TYR A 809 -28.94 15.13 1.77
CA TYR A 809 -29.32 14.56 0.47
C TYR A 809 -30.73 13.95 0.54
N ARG A 810 -31.46 14.03 -0.57
CA ARG A 810 -32.76 13.39 -0.73
C ARG A 810 -32.66 12.30 -1.78
N ASP A 811 -33.18 11.12 -1.52
CA ASP A 811 -33.43 10.09 -2.53
C ASP A 811 -34.89 10.22 -2.95
N THR A 812 -35.17 10.79 -4.13
CA THR A 812 -36.57 10.98 -4.57
C THR A 812 -37.29 9.67 -4.82
N TYR A 813 -36.57 8.59 -5.15
CA TYR A 813 -37.18 7.31 -5.50
C TYR A 813 -37.73 6.58 -4.28
N TYR A 814 -36.94 6.51 -3.21
CA TYR A 814 -37.40 5.94 -1.94
C TYR A 814 -38.06 6.98 -1.03
N ASN A 815 -38.24 8.21 -1.53
CA ASN A 815 -38.68 9.38 -0.78
C ASN A 815 -37.93 9.53 0.57
N LYS A 816 -36.61 9.35 0.55
CA LYS A 816 -35.78 9.37 1.77
C LYS A 816 -35.02 10.67 1.90
N ASN A 817 -35.14 11.35 3.03
CA ASN A 817 -34.32 12.51 3.35
C ASN A 817 -33.25 12.10 4.36
N TYR A 818 -32.01 12.49 4.11
CA TYR A 818 -30.89 12.25 5.01
C TYR A 818 -30.21 13.57 5.36
N ALA A 819 -29.86 13.74 6.63
CA ALA A 819 -29.03 14.83 7.09
C ALA A 819 -28.00 14.32 8.11
N VAL A 820 -26.73 14.64 7.90
CA VAL A 820 -25.64 14.36 8.84
C VAL A 820 -24.97 15.67 9.21
N ALA A 821 -25.20 16.13 10.43
CA ALA A 821 -24.53 17.29 10.99
C ALA A 821 -23.45 16.84 11.98
N LYS A 822 -22.26 17.43 11.89
CA LYS A 822 -21.17 17.24 12.84
C LYS A 822 -20.68 18.61 13.27
N THR A 823 -20.44 18.81 14.55
CA THR A 823 -19.83 20.02 15.09
C THR A 823 -18.85 19.63 16.17
N GLY A 824 -17.73 20.34 16.27
CA GLY A 824 -16.71 20.00 17.24
C GLY A 824 -15.76 21.13 17.58
N ILE A 825 -15.20 21.07 18.78
CA ILE A 825 -14.24 22.03 19.33
C ILE A 825 -13.04 21.25 19.84
N ASP A 826 -11.88 21.52 19.26
CA ASP A 826 -10.58 21.09 19.77
C ASP A 826 -9.90 22.27 20.46
N TYR A 827 -9.68 22.17 21.77
CA TYR A 827 -8.98 23.18 22.54
C TYR A 827 -7.75 22.60 23.26
N ARG A 828 -6.63 23.30 23.21
CA ARG A 828 -5.40 22.92 23.91
C ARG A 828 -4.95 24.05 24.83
N ILE A 829 -4.66 23.74 26.08
CA ILE A 829 -4.02 24.67 27.01
C ILE A 829 -2.83 23.96 27.66
N ARG A 830 -1.61 24.39 27.29
CA ARG A 830 -0.36 23.71 27.69
C ARG A 830 -0.37 22.23 27.23
N SER A 831 -0.33 21.30 28.18
CA SER A 831 -0.44 19.86 27.93
C SER A 831 -1.85 19.31 28.14
N LEU A 832 -2.84 20.15 28.44
CA LEU A 832 -4.24 19.73 28.57
C LEU A 832 -4.97 19.91 27.23
N TYR A 833 -5.67 18.88 26.80
CA TYR A 833 -6.43 18.81 25.56
C TYR A 833 -7.89 18.58 25.87
N PHE A 834 -8.75 19.34 25.22
CA PHE A 834 -10.20 19.23 25.26
C PHE A 834 -10.66 18.97 23.83
N ASN A 835 -11.49 17.98 23.65
CA ASN A 835 -12.17 17.69 22.40
C ASN A 835 -13.63 17.49 22.73
N TRP A 836 -14.49 18.28 22.10
CA TRP A 836 -15.93 18.11 22.15
C TRP A 836 -16.39 17.87 20.72
N ASP A 837 -17.13 16.80 20.48
CA ASP A 837 -17.70 16.47 19.18
C ASP A 837 -19.17 16.09 19.36
N LEU A 838 -20.02 16.60 18.47
CA LEU A 838 -21.44 16.28 18.36
C LEU A 838 -21.70 15.84 16.93
N GLN A 839 -22.27 14.66 16.77
CA GLN A 839 -22.78 14.13 15.51
C GLN A 839 -24.29 13.91 15.63
N TYR A 840 -25.02 14.43 14.67
CA TYR A 840 -26.44 14.26 14.49
C TYR A 840 -26.71 13.63 13.14
N PHE A 841 -27.46 12.53 13.13
CA PHE A 841 -27.93 11.84 11.94
C PHE A 841 -29.45 11.84 11.95
N TYR A 842 -30.04 12.22 10.83
CA TYR A 842 -31.47 12.20 10.57
C TYR A 842 -31.72 11.42 9.28
N GLU A 843 -32.66 10.49 9.34
CA GLU A 843 -33.24 9.82 8.18
C GLU A 843 -34.76 9.91 8.30
N ASP A 844 -35.42 10.30 7.22
CA ASP A 844 -36.88 10.26 7.07
C ASP A 844 -37.18 9.39 5.88
N SER A 845 -37.82 8.25 6.07
CA SER A 845 -38.09 7.27 5.02
C SER A 845 -39.50 6.73 5.14
N ASP A 846 -40.20 6.56 4.01
CA ASP A 846 -41.52 5.92 3.99
C ASP A 846 -41.51 4.49 4.57
N TYR A 847 -40.39 3.76 4.48
CA TYR A 847 -40.27 2.38 4.96
C TYR A 847 -39.98 2.25 6.45
N TYR A 848 -39.26 3.21 7.04
CA TYR A 848 -38.73 3.10 8.40
C TYR A 848 -39.11 4.27 9.31
N GLY A 849 -39.91 5.21 8.79
CA GLY A 849 -40.28 6.45 9.45
C GLY A 849 -39.08 7.36 9.69
N LYS A 850 -39.20 8.16 10.76
CA LYS A 850 -38.17 9.11 11.19
C LYS A 850 -37.18 8.45 12.13
N ARG A 851 -35.92 8.39 11.73
CA ARG A 851 -34.79 7.94 12.54
C ARG A 851 -33.89 9.11 12.88
N ARG A 852 -33.49 9.17 14.15
CA ARG A 852 -32.60 10.20 14.71
C ARG A 852 -31.53 9.50 15.53
N ASN A 853 -30.29 9.83 15.26
CA ASN A 853 -29.16 9.44 16.09
C ASN A 853 -28.38 10.68 16.50
N TYR A 854 -28.18 10.85 17.79
CA TYR A 854 -27.35 11.88 18.39
C TYR A 854 -26.20 11.21 19.11
N VAL A 855 -24.98 11.61 18.80
CA VAL A 855 -23.77 11.17 19.50
C VAL A 855 -23.03 12.41 19.96
N THR A 856 -22.93 12.62 21.26
CA THR A 856 -22.03 13.63 21.84
C THR A 856 -20.88 12.96 22.54
N TYR A 857 -19.71 13.53 22.34
CA TYR A 857 -18.43 13.07 22.82
C TYR A 857 -17.70 14.25 23.45
N PHE A 858 -17.29 14.12 24.69
CA PHE A 858 -16.49 15.10 25.40
C PHE A 858 -15.28 14.40 26.01
N LYS A 859 -14.08 14.79 25.58
CA LYS A 859 -12.82 14.20 25.98
C LYS A 859 -11.90 15.27 26.53
N VAL A 860 -11.40 15.04 27.74
CA VAL A 860 -10.33 15.84 28.34
C VAL A 860 -9.15 14.93 28.61
N TYR A 861 -7.97 15.25 28.12
CA TYR A 861 -6.78 14.47 28.44
C TYR A 861 -5.53 15.32 28.63
N ARG A 862 -4.65 14.85 29.50
CA ARG A 862 -3.36 15.48 29.78
C ARG A 862 -2.24 14.44 29.67
N PRO A 863 -1.45 14.45 28.60
CA PRO A 863 -0.14 13.83 28.63
C PRO A 863 0.77 14.54 29.65
N PHE A 864 1.63 13.78 30.32
CA PHE A 864 2.69 14.28 31.19
C PHE A 864 4.00 13.55 30.93
#